data_AF-A0A351FQ99-F1
#
_entry.id   AF-A0A351FQ99-F1
#
_cell.length_a   1.000
_cell.length_b   1.000
_cell.length_c   1.000
_cell.angle_alpha   90.00
_cell.angle_beta   90.00
_cell.angle_gamma   90.00
#
_symmetry.space_group_name_H-M   'P 1'
#
loop_
_entity.id
_entity.type
_entity.pdbx_description
1 polymer ?
#
loop_
_entity_poly.entity_id
_entity_poly.type
_entity_poly.pdbx_seq_one_letter_code
_entity_poly.pdbx_strand_id
1 'polypeptide(L)'
;MITIAGSYRGWSLMVLLMVCGLALRPAPAQEAARRLRELDEEIQEAVRRQRHLRRLHDFTNQRLEHLRTIRNSQAELVKLEEQVEAAEEAEDERQLERLETQIERHEFVMEVAGIKLEICDQRVELVEITGELQDSPPALKEELESLFKMLGQGEQVAGKLLRAYDDEEPEEVESLFEQLEEAERALGRRREVLMLRVEIQRARREGELEEVGELEEELESLQRESRLLTAPPDPREMGQLPAPIELTETDMAAVAKMDFDADVLPLMKRVCFECHANDTVSGELDLQQLVQVRPLAINRSHWLNVMQQIRVRSMPPADADQPADEERRKLLAWLTEAIHNFDYTTVQQPGYEPVRRLSHEEYNHTVRDLVGMDVRPADRFPIDLTASSGFENSANSLFIQPVMLERYIHAAELIVNTAWPVKPATTAELVAQRRLFGNADDLEAAGAVDRILRRFTTRAYRRPIEAAELQALMGHYQRLRRAGVASDEALRQVLQVVLVSPSFLLRVETQPTKPGVPQRVTDWELASRLSYFLWASMPDDDLLRLAAGGKLHEPQVLYGQVERMLDDPKSRTLGELFAAQWLRFADLDRVQRDQIDNPWATDSLVAAMQQESAMLFNALVAKNEPIDRLLDADFTFVNEELAKHYSLRGVRGEKMRQVSLQATPRRGILGHASILAVTSFPGRTSPVVRGDWILRHLLGTPPPPPPPNVSEFSDRIAENEGLSQRQKLELHRSNPNCYACHSQIDPLGFALEEFEWFGRYRPRRRGERIDATGKLPNGSQFHGLAELSQTLVADRMDDVAVQATRKMLAYALGRQLEYYDEASVQQIVREWQGDERRLRTLIHTIVGSDTFQKQQRPAGDQEANR
;
A
#
# COMPACT_ATOMS: atom_id res chain seq x y z
N MET A 1 -45.73 46.44 -35.96
CA MET A 1 -46.89 47.32 -35.74
C MET A 1 -47.03 47.47 -34.24
N ILE A 2 -46.76 48.59 -33.58
CA ILE A 2 -47.12 49.98 -33.86
C ILE A 2 -46.00 50.90 -33.34
N THR A 3 -45.66 51.89 -34.16
CA THR A 3 -44.85 53.07 -33.88
C THR A 3 -45.74 54.17 -33.28
N ILE A 4 -45.16 55.04 -32.44
CA ILE A 4 -45.64 56.41 -32.08
C ILE A 4 -46.85 56.49 -31.13
N ALA A 5 -46.60 56.96 -29.90
CA ALA A 5 -47.51 57.86 -29.19
C ALA A 5 -46.72 58.65 -28.14
N GLY A 6 -46.29 59.85 -28.51
CA GLY A 6 -45.97 60.90 -27.55
C GLY A 6 -47.24 61.59 -27.05
N SER A 7 -47.06 62.36 -25.98
CA SER A 7 -47.96 63.43 -25.50
C SER A 7 -49.27 62.95 -24.85
N TYR A 8 -49.40 63.10 -23.54
CA TYR A 8 -50.44 63.92 -22.87
C TYR A 8 -50.25 63.81 -21.36
N ARG A 9 -49.44 64.72 -20.80
CA ARG A 9 -49.55 65.14 -19.40
C ARG A 9 -50.67 66.18 -19.34
N GLY A 10 -51.61 65.99 -18.44
CA GLY A 10 -52.48 67.07 -17.95
C GLY A 10 -53.98 66.82 -18.14
N TRP A 11 -54.67 66.84 -17.00
CA TRP A 11 -56.08 67.19 -16.81
C TRP A 11 -57.14 66.16 -17.23
N SER A 12 -57.63 65.38 -16.25
CA SER A 12 -59.09 65.15 -16.04
C SER A 12 -59.42 64.24 -14.84
N LEU A 13 -58.78 64.45 -13.68
CA LEU A 13 -59.24 63.81 -12.44
C LEU A 13 -60.41 64.57 -11.76
N MET A 14 -60.84 65.71 -12.34
CA MET A 14 -61.81 66.62 -11.69
C MET A 14 -63.14 66.76 -12.45
N VAL A 15 -63.31 66.10 -13.61
CA VAL A 15 -64.55 66.19 -14.43
C VAL A 15 -65.37 64.88 -14.40
N LEU A 16 -64.77 63.73 -14.08
CA LEU A 16 -65.53 62.47 -13.99
C LEU A 16 -66.33 62.30 -12.69
N LEU A 17 -66.12 63.15 -11.69
CA LEU A 17 -66.82 63.09 -10.40
C LEU A 17 -68.15 63.86 -10.34
N MET A 18 -68.60 64.47 -11.45
CA MET A 18 -69.77 65.37 -11.42
C MET A 18 -71.01 64.94 -12.22
N VAL A 19 -71.06 63.73 -12.80
CA VAL A 19 -72.19 63.36 -13.70
C VAL A 19 -73.01 62.13 -13.32
N CYS A 20 -72.66 61.31 -12.32
CA CYS A 20 -73.53 60.18 -11.95
C CYS A 20 -73.70 60.02 -10.43
N GLY A 21 -74.64 60.80 -9.88
CA GLY A 21 -75.33 60.43 -8.66
C GLY A 21 -76.48 59.49 -8.99
N LEU A 22 -76.35 58.20 -8.66
CA LEU A 22 -77.49 57.33 -8.38
C LEU A 22 -77.03 56.13 -7.52
N ALA A 23 -77.72 56.01 -6.39
CA ALA A 23 -77.36 55.21 -5.25
C ALA A 23 -77.45 53.69 -5.50
N LEU A 24 -76.36 52.98 -5.24
CA LEU A 24 -76.36 51.56 -4.90
C LEU A 24 -75.45 51.35 -3.68
N ARG A 25 -75.96 50.54 -2.75
CA ARG A 25 -75.59 50.34 -1.33
C ARG A 25 -74.08 50.21 -1.01
N PRO A 26 -73.63 50.59 0.21
CA PRO A 26 -72.24 50.41 0.63
C PRO A 26 -72.01 48.96 1.06
N ALA A 27 -71.30 48.19 0.23
CA ALA A 27 -70.46 47.08 0.67
C ALA A 27 -69.00 47.52 0.47
N PRO A 28 -68.10 47.26 1.43
CA PRO A 28 -67.34 48.31 2.08
C PRO A 28 -66.10 48.67 1.27
N ALA A 29 -65.69 49.95 1.31
CA ALA A 29 -64.42 50.41 0.77
C ALA A 29 -63.20 49.57 1.26
N GLN A 30 -63.34 48.89 2.40
CA GLN A 30 -62.36 47.92 2.91
C GLN A 30 -62.22 46.64 2.06
N GLU A 31 -63.31 46.11 1.50
CA GLU A 31 -63.28 44.90 0.67
C GLU A 31 -62.65 45.21 -0.70
N ALA A 32 -62.99 46.38 -1.28
CA ALA A 32 -62.36 46.86 -2.51
C ALA A 32 -60.86 47.18 -2.31
N ALA A 33 -60.49 47.78 -1.17
CA ALA A 33 -59.08 48.02 -0.82
C ALA A 33 -58.30 46.73 -0.53
N ARG A 34 -58.95 45.71 0.06
CA ARG A 34 -58.36 44.37 0.25
C ARG A 34 -58.11 43.70 -1.10
N ARG A 35 -59.12 43.67 -1.98
CA ARG A 35 -58.98 43.14 -3.35
C ARG A 35 -57.92 43.86 -4.17
N LEU A 36 -57.78 45.18 -4.04
CA LEU A 36 -56.73 45.93 -4.74
C LEU A 36 -55.32 45.58 -4.22
N ARG A 37 -55.16 45.29 -2.91
CA ARG A 37 -53.90 44.82 -2.36
C ARG A 37 -53.58 43.39 -2.80
N GLU A 38 -54.56 42.49 -2.75
CA GLU A 38 -54.42 41.11 -3.26
C GLU A 38 -54.04 41.12 -4.75
N LEU A 39 -54.69 41.97 -5.56
CA LEU A 39 -54.37 42.11 -7.00
C LEU A 39 -52.98 42.72 -7.24
N ASP A 40 -52.56 43.70 -6.42
CA ASP A 40 -51.21 44.26 -6.52
C ASP A 40 -50.15 43.21 -6.14
N GLU A 41 -50.38 42.41 -5.09
CA GLU A 41 -49.52 41.29 -4.71
C GLU A 41 -49.42 40.24 -5.84
N GLU A 42 -50.54 39.85 -6.44
CA GLU A 42 -50.59 38.93 -7.59
C GLU A 42 -49.83 39.50 -8.81
N ILE A 43 -49.99 40.80 -9.11
CA ILE A 43 -49.27 41.46 -10.21
C ILE A 43 -47.77 41.48 -9.91
N GLN A 44 -47.36 41.83 -8.69
CA GLN A 44 -45.96 41.85 -8.30
C GLN A 44 -45.35 40.44 -8.35
N GLU A 45 -46.08 39.40 -7.95
CA GLU A 45 -45.67 38.00 -8.06
C GLU A 45 -45.51 37.57 -9.53
N ALA A 46 -46.48 37.89 -10.39
CA ALA A 46 -46.42 37.60 -11.81
C ALA A 46 -45.23 38.30 -12.49
N VAL A 47 -44.94 39.57 -12.14
CA VAL A 47 -43.77 40.31 -12.62
C VAL A 47 -42.46 39.68 -12.13
N ARG A 48 -42.39 39.24 -10.86
CA ARG A 48 -41.23 38.52 -10.31
C ARG A 48 -40.99 37.20 -11.04
N ARG A 49 -42.03 36.39 -11.20
CA ARG A 49 -41.98 35.11 -11.92
C ARG A 49 -41.54 35.30 -13.37
N GLN A 50 -42.05 36.34 -14.04
CA GLN A 50 -41.61 36.68 -15.40
C GLN A 50 -40.12 37.05 -15.46
N ARG A 51 -39.60 37.82 -14.50
CA ARG A 51 -38.16 38.16 -14.45
C ARG A 51 -37.27 36.95 -14.19
N HIS A 52 -37.68 36.07 -13.27
CA HIS A 52 -36.97 34.83 -12.96
C HIS A 52 -36.90 33.90 -14.20
N LEU A 53 -38.04 33.66 -14.85
CA LEU A 53 -38.10 32.84 -16.07
C LEU A 53 -37.28 33.43 -17.22
N ARG A 54 -37.23 34.76 -17.36
CA ARG A 54 -36.36 35.41 -18.36
C ARG A 54 -34.88 35.17 -18.09
N ARG A 55 -34.42 35.29 -16.83
CA ARG A 55 -33.02 35.02 -16.46
C ARG A 55 -32.62 33.56 -16.72
N LEU A 56 -33.47 32.61 -16.31
CA LEU A 56 -33.25 31.19 -16.61
C LEU A 56 -33.17 30.94 -18.11
N HIS A 57 -34.09 31.50 -18.88
CA HIS A 57 -34.10 31.39 -20.33
C HIS A 57 -32.80 31.95 -20.96
N ASP A 58 -32.32 33.10 -20.48
CA ASP A 58 -31.09 33.72 -21.00
C ASP A 58 -29.86 32.85 -20.72
N PHE A 59 -29.70 32.34 -19.49
CA PHE A 59 -28.58 31.44 -19.15
C PHE A 59 -28.67 30.08 -19.86
N THR A 60 -29.89 29.54 -20.02
CA THR A 60 -30.10 28.29 -20.77
C THR A 60 -29.72 28.45 -22.25
N ASN A 61 -29.97 29.63 -22.84
CA ASN A 61 -29.54 29.91 -24.21
C ASN A 61 -28.01 30.05 -24.32
N GLN A 62 -27.34 30.68 -23.35
CA GLN A 62 -25.87 30.74 -23.29
C GLN A 62 -25.26 29.34 -23.17
N ARG A 63 -25.82 28.52 -22.28
CA ARG A 63 -25.46 27.10 -22.11
C ARG A 63 -25.54 26.34 -23.43
N LEU A 64 -26.64 26.50 -24.18
CA LEU A 64 -26.82 25.88 -25.49
C LEU A 64 -25.76 26.34 -26.51
N GLU A 65 -25.33 27.60 -26.45
CA GLU A 65 -24.29 28.13 -27.33
C GLU A 65 -22.91 27.54 -27.04
N HIS A 66 -22.55 27.39 -25.76
CA HIS A 66 -21.30 26.74 -25.36
C HIS A 66 -21.31 25.24 -25.72
N LEU A 67 -22.41 24.53 -25.50
CA LEU A 67 -22.56 23.13 -25.93
C LEU A 67 -22.46 22.97 -27.46
N ARG A 68 -22.99 23.92 -28.24
CA ARG A 68 -22.79 23.94 -29.70
C ARG A 68 -21.34 24.16 -30.08
N THR A 69 -20.64 25.04 -29.38
CA THR A 69 -19.20 25.31 -29.59
C THR A 69 -18.36 24.06 -29.34
N ILE A 70 -18.63 23.35 -28.24
CA ILE A 70 -17.97 22.09 -27.89
C ILE A 70 -18.25 21.03 -28.96
N ARG A 71 -19.54 20.81 -29.29
CA ARG A 71 -19.94 19.81 -30.29
C ARG A 71 -19.32 20.10 -31.66
N ASN A 72 -19.28 21.36 -32.09
CA ASN A 72 -18.70 21.73 -33.37
C ASN A 72 -17.17 21.49 -33.37
N SER A 73 -16.47 21.80 -32.26
CA SER A 73 -15.03 21.55 -32.14
C SER A 73 -14.70 20.06 -32.10
N GLN A 74 -15.49 19.26 -31.37
CA GLN A 74 -15.37 17.79 -31.39
C GLN A 74 -15.57 17.21 -32.79
N ALA A 75 -16.54 17.73 -33.54
CA ALA A 75 -16.78 17.29 -34.92
C ALA A 75 -15.64 17.64 -35.88
N GLU A 76 -14.89 18.72 -35.62
CA GLU A 76 -13.68 19.05 -36.39
C GLU A 76 -12.49 18.21 -35.94
N LEU A 77 -12.31 17.93 -34.64
CA LEU A 77 -11.24 17.06 -34.13
C LEU A 77 -11.28 15.67 -34.78
N VAL A 78 -12.46 15.05 -34.87
CA VAL A 78 -12.63 13.75 -35.56
C VAL A 78 -12.17 13.80 -37.02
N LYS A 79 -12.43 14.90 -37.73
CA LYS A 79 -11.97 15.07 -39.12
C LYS A 79 -10.47 15.34 -39.22
N LEU A 80 -9.89 15.97 -38.19
CA LEU A 80 -8.45 16.22 -38.12
C LEU A 80 -7.69 14.93 -37.81
N GLU A 81 -8.22 14.08 -36.93
CA GLU A 81 -7.68 12.74 -36.64
C GLU A 81 -7.61 11.87 -37.91
N GLU A 82 -8.69 11.82 -38.71
CA GLU A 82 -8.69 11.13 -40.01
C GLU A 82 -7.61 11.68 -40.98
N GLN A 83 -7.32 12.98 -40.90
CA GLN A 83 -6.27 13.61 -41.71
C GLN A 83 -4.86 13.35 -41.17
N VAL A 84 -4.71 13.20 -39.85
CA VAL A 84 -3.45 12.80 -39.21
C VAL A 84 -3.09 11.39 -39.62
N GLU A 85 -4.02 10.44 -39.53
CA GLU A 85 -3.81 9.05 -39.99
C GLU A 85 -3.36 9.01 -41.45
N ALA A 86 -4.02 9.77 -42.34
CA ALA A 86 -3.65 9.86 -43.74
C ALA A 86 -2.26 10.52 -43.98
N ALA A 87 -1.87 11.47 -43.14
CA ALA A 87 -0.56 12.13 -43.22
C ALA A 87 0.58 11.27 -42.65
N GLU A 88 0.30 10.48 -41.61
CA GLU A 88 1.21 9.47 -41.07
C GLU A 88 1.47 8.36 -42.09
N GLU A 89 0.43 7.86 -42.77
CA GLU A 89 0.57 6.88 -43.85
C GLU A 89 1.38 7.42 -45.04
N ALA A 90 1.35 8.74 -45.26
CA ALA A 90 2.07 9.42 -46.32
C ALA A 90 3.49 9.89 -45.93
N GLU A 91 3.90 9.71 -44.67
CA GLU A 91 5.16 10.23 -44.10
C GLU A 91 5.37 11.75 -44.32
N ASP A 92 4.30 12.57 -44.30
CA ASP A 92 4.37 14.02 -44.50
C ASP A 92 4.47 14.80 -43.18
N GLU A 93 5.70 14.93 -42.66
CA GLU A 93 6.00 15.63 -41.40
C GLU A 93 5.50 17.09 -41.36
N ARG A 94 5.45 17.81 -42.49
CA ARG A 94 5.00 19.21 -42.52
C ARG A 94 3.49 19.33 -42.43
N GLN A 95 2.77 18.31 -42.93
CA GLN A 95 1.33 18.25 -42.79
C GLN A 95 0.94 17.87 -41.36
N LEU A 96 1.68 16.96 -40.72
CA LEU A 96 1.47 16.59 -39.32
C LEU A 96 1.61 17.78 -38.37
N GLU A 97 2.69 18.57 -38.46
CA GLU A 97 2.90 19.75 -37.62
C GLU A 97 1.75 20.78 -37.72
N ARG A 98 1.20 20.95 -38.94
CA ARG A 98 0.04 21.84 -39.17
C ARG A 98 -1.26 21.29 -38.60
N LEU A 99 -1.45 19.98 -38.64
CA LEU A 99 -2.63 19.32 -38.11
C LEU A 99 -2.60 19.31 -36.57
N GLU A 100 -1.44 19.06 -35.96
CA GLU A 100 -1.22 19.17 -34.52
C GLU A 100 -1.60 20.56 -34.01
N THR A 101 -1.13 21.63 -34.67
CA THR A 101 -1.49 23.02 -34.31
C THR A 101 -3.01 23.27 -34.38
N GLN A 102 -3.70 22.66 -35.36
CA GLN A 102 -5.16 22.80 -35.49
C GLN A 102 -5.91 22.01 -34.41
N ILE A 103 -5.41 20.83 -34.05
CA ILE A 103 -5.94 19.99 -32.96
C ILE A 103 -5.82 20.74 -31.64
N GLU A 104 -4.61 21.21 -31.28
CA GLU A 104 -4.35 21.97 -30.05
C GLU A 104 -5.28 23.18 -29.91
N ARG A 105 -5.48 23.91 -31.02
CA ARG A 105 -6.41 25.04 -31.03
C ARG A 105 -7.86 24.63 -30.77
N HIS A 106 -8.34 23.53 -31.35
CA HIS A 106 -9.71 23.05 -31.12
C HIS A 106 -9.93 22.49 -29.72
N GLU A 107 -8.92 21.83 -29.15
CA GLU A 107 -8.91 21.41 -27.75
C GLU A 107 -9.01 22.61 -26.81
N PHE A 108 -8.21 23.66 -27.07
CA PHE A 108 -8.24 24.88 -26.29
C PHE A 108 -9.60 25.62 -26.38
N VAL A 109 -10.22 25.66 -27.56
CA VAL A 109 -11.59 26.19 -27.74
C VAL A 109 -12.60 25.42 -26.88
N MET A 110 -12.47 24.09 -26.81
CA MET A 110 -13.33 23.25 -25.98
C MET A 110 -13.13 23.51 -24.50
N GLU A 111 -11.89 23.66 -24.05
CA GLU A 111 -11.56 23.99 -22.65
C GLU A 111 -12.21 25.32 -22.22
N VAL A 112 -12.01 26.38 -23.01
CA VAL A 112 -12.61 27.70 -22.73
C VAL A 112 -14.15 27.64 -22.75
N ALA A 113 -14.73 26.87 -23.67
CA ALA A 113 -16.17 26.66 -23.72
C ALA A 113 -16.70 25.86 -22.52
N GLY A 114 -15.93 24.90 -22.02
CA GLY A 114 -16.22 24.13 -20.81
C GLY A 114 -16.26 25.01 -19.56
N ILE A 115 -15.26 25.87 -19.37
CA ILE A 115 -15.23 26.84 -18.25
C ILE A 115 -16.46 27.75 -18.29
N LYS A 116 -16.83 28.26 -19.46
CA LYS A 116 -18.03 29.11 -19.62
C LYS A 116 -19.32 28.34 -19.36
N LEU A 117 -19.37 27.06 -19.75
CA LEU A 117 -20.51 26.19 -19.49
C LEU A 117 -20.72 25.99 -17.98
N GLU A 118 -19.65 25.73 -17.23
CA GLU A 118 -19.70 25.58 -15.78
C GLU A 118 -20.17 26.87 -15.08
N ILE A 119 -19.65 28.02 -15.51
CA ILE A 119 -20.12 29.33 -15.03
C ILE A 119 -21.62 29.52 -15.31
N CYS A 120 -22.11 29.10 -16.49
CA CYS A 120 -23.54 29.14 -16.80
C CYS A 120 -24.36 28.23 -15.89
N ASP A 121 -23.90 27.01 -15.63
CA ASP A 121 -24.58 26.03 -14.77
C ASP A 121 -24.67 26.56 -13.33
N GLN A 122 -23.58 27.10 -12.79
CA GLN A 122 -23.56 27.76 -11.47
C GLN A 122 -24.51 28.97 -11.40
N ARG A 123 -24.66 29.75 -12.48
CA ARG A 123 -25.63 30.85 -12.52
C ARG A 123 -27.07 30.36 -12.53
N VAL A 124 -27.37 29.25 -13.18
CA VAL A 124 -28.71 28.65 -13.17
C VAL A 124 -29.07 28.22 -11.74
N GLU A 125 -28.16 27.53 -11.06
CA GLU A 125 -28.28 27.13 -9.65
C GLU A 125 -28.58 28.34 -8.74
N LEU A 126 -27.81 29.43 -8.84
CA LEU A 126 -28.05 30.65 -8.07
C LEU A 126 -29.40 31.34 -8.37
N VAL A 127 -29.89 31.23 -9.61
CA VAL A 127 -31.21 31.78 -9.98
C VAL A 127 -32.35 30.99 -9.33
N GLU A 128 -32.20 29.68 -9.18
CA GLU A 128 -33.17 28.81 -8.48
C GLU A 128 -33.25 29.20 -7.00
N ILE A 129 -32.11 29.39 -6.34
CA ILE A 129 -32.01 29.81 -4.92
C ILE A 129 -32.60 31.22 -4.69
N THR A 130 -32.62 32.07 -5.72
CA THR A 130 -33.21 33.42 -5.63
C THR A 130 -34.70 33.38 -5.23
N GLY A 131 -35.41 32.29 -5.56
CA GLY A 131 -36.81 32.09 -5.17
C GLY A 131 -36.99 31.83 -3.67
N GLU A 132 -36.07 31.08 -3.06
CA GLU A 132 -36.12 30.66 -1.65
C GLU A 132 -35.77 31.80 -0.69
N LEU A 133 -34.95 32.73 -1.17
CA LEU A 133 -34.44 33.89 -0.43
C LEU A 133 -35.41 35.08 -0.35
N GLN A 134 -36.67 34.95 -0.78
CA GLN A 134 -37.63 36.07 -0.86
C GLN A 134 -37.87 36.76 0.50
N ASP A 135 -38.12 35.99 1.55
CA ASP A 135 -38.33 36.49 2.92
C ASP A 135 -37.06 36.40 3.78
N SER A 136 -35.89 36.40 3.15
CA SER A 136 -34.61 36.26 3.83
C SER A 136 -33.97 37.61 4.21
N PRO A 137 -33.11 37.63 5.24
CA PRO A 137 -32.37 38.83 5.65
C PRO A 137 -31.63 39.51 4.48
N PRO A 138 -31.54 40.85 4.47
CA PRO A 138 -30.85 41.60 3.41
C PRO A 138 -29.42 41.11 3.13
N ALA A 139 -28.69 40.67 4.16
CA ALA A 139 -27.34 40.15 4.04
C ALA A 139 -27.21 38.92 3.12
N LEU A 140 -28.20 38.03 3.08
CA LEU A 140 -28.18 36.86 2.18
C LEU A 140 -28.44 37.25 0.73
N LYS A 141 -29.24 38.30 0.51
CA LYS A 141 -29.51 38.84 -0.83
C LYS A 141 -28.29 39.56 -1.38
N GLU A 142 -27.58 40.33 -0.54
CA GLU A 142 -26.31 40.96 -0.91
C GLU A 142 -25.22 39.94 -1.23
N GLU A 143 -25.13 38.84 -0.48
CA GLU A 143 -24.18 37.76 -0.74
C GLU A 143 -24.46 37.07 -2.09
N LEU A 144 -25.73 36.76 -2.38
CA LEU A 144 -26.16 36.21 -3.66
C LEU A 144 -25.82 37.14 -4.84
N GLU A 145 -26.07 38.44 -4.71
CA GLU A 145 -25.70 39.42 -5.74
C GLU A 145 -24.18 39.50 -5.95
N SER A 146 -23.40 39.35 -4.86
CA SER A 146 -21.95 39.28 -4.95
C SER A 146 -21.47 38.04 -5.72
N LEU A 147 -22.11 36.87 -5.55
CA LEU A 147 -21.75 35.66 -6.29
C LEU A 147 -22.04 35.81 -7.79
N PHE A 148 -23.20 36.38 -8.16
CA PHE A 148 -23.49 36.70 -9.56
C PHE A 148 -22.45 37.62 -10.19
N LYS A 149 -21.94 38.60 -9.42
CA LYS A 149 -20.88 39.50 -9.88
C LYS A 149 -19.56 38.77 -10.11
N MET A 150 -19.17 37.86 -9.20
CA MET A 150 -17.96 37.05 -9.32
C MET A 150 -18.01 36.12 -10.55
N LEU A 151 -19.14 35.43 -10.75
CA LEU A 151 -19.40 34.64 -11.96
C LEU A 151 -19.37 35.52 -13.24
N GLY A 152 -19.81 36.77 -13.14
CA GLY A 152 -19.66 37.80 -14.17
C GLY A 152 -18.21 38.08 -14.55
N GLN A 153 -17.34 38.17 -13.56
CA GLN A 153 -15.92 38.43 -13.74
C GLN A 153 -15.20 37.21 -14.32
N GLY A 154 -15.48 36.00 -13.81
CA GLY A 154 -14.93 34.76 -14.36
C GLY A 154 -15.24 34.58 -15.84
N GLU A 155 -16.47 34.86 -16.28
CA GLU A 155 -16.84 34.79 -17.69
C GLU A 155 -16.05 35.78 -18.56
N GLN A 156 -15.77 36.99 -18.04
CA GLN A 156 -14.96 37.98 -18.74
C GLN A 156 -13.50 37.53 -18.89
N VAL A 157 -12.94 36.90 -17.86
CA VAL A 157 -11.57 36.35 -17.89
C VAL A 157 -11.48 35.18 -18.87
N ALA A 158 -12.43 34.24 -18.81
CA ALA A 158 -12.54 33.14 -19.78
C ALA A 158 -12.75 33.65 -21.23
N GLY A 159 -13.39 34.81 -21.41
CA GLY A 159 -13.53 35.48 -22.70
C GLY A 159 -12.24 36.11 -23.26
N LYS A 160 -11.16 36.17 -22.47
CA LYS A 160 -9.84 36.65 -22.89
C LYS A 160 -8.89 35.50 -23.25
N LEU A 161 -9.04 34.33 -22.62
CA LEU A 161 -8.18 33.15 -22.85
C LEU A 161 -8.00 32.82 -24.33
N LEU A 162 -9.10 32.70 -25.07
CA LEU A 162 -9.03 32.34 -26.50
C LEU A 162 -8.30 33.39 -27.34
N ARG A 163 -8.35 34.67 -26.95
CA ARG A 163 -7.62 35.74 -27.64
C ARG A 163 -6.13 35.68 -27.31
N ALA A 164 -5.77 35.55 -26.04
CA ALA A 164 -4.37 35.41 -25.62
C ALA A 164 -3.69 34.17 -26.25
N TYR A 165 -4.45 33.09 -26.42
CA TYR A 165 -3.99 31.88 -27.14
C TYR A 165 -3.82 32.12 -28.64
N ASP A 166 -4.83 32.71 -29.31
CA ASP A 166 -4.74 33.04 -30.75
C ASP A 166 -3.63 34.10 -31.04
N ASP A 167 -3.29 34.95 -30.07
CA ASP A 167 -2.23 35.97 -30.15
C ASP A 167 -0.83 35.42 -29.75
N GLU A 168 -0.71 34.13 -29.44
CA GLU A 168 0.53 33.44 -29.04
C GLU A 168 1.22 34.03 -27.79
N GLU A 169 0.45 34.44 -26.78
CA GLU A 169 0.93 35.05 -25.53
C GLU A 169 0.83 34.07 -24.33
N PRO A 170 1.76 33.11 -24.16
CA PRO A 170 1.66 32.04 -23.16
C PRO A 170 1.67 32.55 -21.71
N GLU A 171 2.41 33.64 -21.42
CA GLU A 171 2.44 34.25 -20.09
C GLU A 171 1.09 34.88 -19.72
N GLU A 172 0.36 35.45 -20.70
CA GLU A 172 -0.98 36.00 -20.46
C GLU A 172 -2.01 34.87 -20.29
N VAL A 173 -1.92 33.80 -21.07
CA VAL A 173 -2.75 32.59 -20.90
C VAL A 173 -2.59 32.02 -19.49
N GLU A 174 -1.36 31.84 -19.01
CA GLU A 174 -1.06 31.34 -17.66
C GLU A 174 -1.64 32.27 -16.57
N SER A 175 -1.45 33.59 -16.69
CA SER A 175 -2.00 34.55 -15.74
C SER A 175 -3.53 34.57 -15.71
N LEU A 176 -4.19 34.41 -16.86
CA LEU A 176 -5.65 34.39 -16.94
C LEU A 176 -6.23 33.09 -16.34
N PHE A 177 -5.55 31.95 -16.48
CA PHE A 177 -5.93 30.72 -15.78
C PHE A 177 -5.77 30.84 -14.27
N GLU A 178 -4.67 31.40 -13.78
CA GLU A 178 -4.46 31.65 -12.34
C GLU A 178 -5.57 32.53 -11.76
N GLN A 179 -5.97 33.59 -12.48
CA GLN A 179 -7.09 34.44 -12.09
C GLN A 179 -8.43 33.70 -12.06
N LEU A 180 -8.67 32.76 -12.99
CA LEU A 180 -9.89 31.94 -13.00
C LEU A 180 -9.93 30.98 -11.81
N GLU A 181 -8.82 30.30 -11.52
CA GLU A 181 -8.74 29.38 -10.39
C GLU A 181 -8.90 30.10 -9.05
N GLU A 182 -8.28 31.28 -8.88
CA GLU A 182 -8.44 32.07 -7.66
C GLU A 182 -9.91 32.52 -7.49
N ALA A 183 -10.53 32.95 -8.59
CA ALA A 183 -11.94 33.33 -8.60
C ALA A 183 -12.86 32.14 -8.27
N GLU A 184 -12.59 30.96 -8.82
CA GLU A 184 -13.34 29.74 -8.55
C GLU A 184 -13.20 29.28 -7.09
N ARG A 185 -11.98 29.27 -6.53
CA ARG A 185 -11.73 28.99 -5.11
C ARG A 185 -12.45 29.96 -4.19
N ALA A 186 -12.48 31.25 -4.54
CA ALA A 186 -13.22 32.25 -3.79
C ALA A 186 -14.74 32.06 -3.91
N LEU A 187 -15.23 31.69 -5.10
CA LEU A 187 -16.64 31.47 -5.39
C LEU A 187 -17.19 30.23 -4.68
N GLY A 188 -16.52 29.09 -4.77
CA GLY A 188 -16.96 27.82 -4.16
C GLY A 188 -17.18 27.95 -2.65
N ARG A 189 -16.24 28.58 -1.94
CA ARG A 189 -16.34 28.83 -0.48
C ARG A 189 -17.53 29.71 -0.11
N ARG A 190 -17.76 30.79 -0.86
CA ARG A 190 -18.87 31.71 -0.58
C ARG A 190 -20.22 31.09 -0.94
N ARG A 191 -20.27 30.26 -1.98
CA ARG A 191 -21.46 29.47 -2.34
C ARG A 191 -21.82 28.47 -1.25
N GLU A 192 -20.86 27.71 -0.74
CA GLU A 192 -21.08 26.71 0.33
C GLU A 192 -21.63 27.35 1.62
N VAL A 193 -21.04 28.49 2.03
CA VAL A 193 -21.57 29.30 3.15
C VAL A 193 -23.00 29.78 2.86
N LEU A 194 -23.29 30.19 1.63
CA LEU A 194 -24.64 30.64 1.26
C LEU A 194 -25.65 29.49 1.31
N MET A 195 -25.28 28.30 0.80
CA MET A 195 -26.14 27.11 0.80
C MET A 195 -26.50 26.66 2.21
N LEU A 196 -25.51 26.50 3.09
CA LEU A 196 -25.75 26.16 4.49
C LEU A 196 -26.66 27.17 5.18
N ARG A 197 -26.48 28.47 4.89
CA ARG A 197 -27.37 29.52 5.46
C ARG A 197 -28.80 29.44 4.92
N VAL A 198 -28.98 29.05 3.66
CA VAL A 198 -30.30 28.83 3.05
C VAL A 198 -30.98 27.60 3.68
N GLU A 199 -30.24 26.50 3.86
CA GLU A 199 -30.73 25.27 4.49
C GLU A 199 -31.10 25.48 5.96
N ILE A 200 -30.25 26.15 6.75
CA ILE A 200 -30.58 26.54 8.13
C ILE A 200 -31.88 27.35 8.16
N GLN A 201 -32.05 28.28 7.22
CA GLN A 201 -33.27 29.09 7.16
C GLN A 201 -34.49 28.25 6.78
N ARG A 202 -34.33 27.26 5.90
CA ARG A 202 -35.38 26.33 5.51
C ARG A 202 -35.79 25.43 6.67
N ALA A 203 -34.85 24.77 7.34
CA ALA A 203 -35.10 23.96 8.53
C ALA A 203 -35.79 24.77 9.65
N ARG A 204 -35.39 26.05 9.83
CA ARG A 204 -36.08 26.97 10.75
C ARG A 204 -37.53 27.29 10.36
N ARG A 205 -37.85 27.37 9.05
CA ARG A 205 -39.22 27.58 8.56
C ARG A 205 -40.07 26.30 8.70
N GLU A 206 -39.46 25.14 8.50
CA GLU A 206 -40.12 23.83 8.56
C GLU A 206 -40.29 23.34 10.01
N GLY A 207 -39.55 23.92 10.97
CA GLY A 207 -39.68 23.67 12.41
C GLY A 207 -38.76 22.57 12.94
N GLU A 208 -37.74 22.21 12.18
CA GLU A 208 -36.81 21.10 12.44
C GLU A 208 -35.63 21.57 13.29
N LEU A 209 -35.86 21.74 14.60
CA LEU A 209 -34.87 22.33 15.53
C LEU A 209 -33.59 21.51 15.73
N GLU A 210 -33.64 20.19 15.53
CA GLU A 210 -32.50 19.28 15.63
C GLU A 210 -31.54 19.48 14.45
N GLU A 211 -32.09 19.49 13.23
CA GLU A 211 -31.37 19.77 11.98
C GLU A 211 -30.77 21.18 11.95
N VAL A 212 -31.45 22.18 12.52
CA VAL A 212 -30.88 23.53 12.69
C VAL A 212 -29.61 23.51 13.54
N GLY A 213 -29.56 22.70 14.60
CA GLY A 213 -28.39 22.58 15.46
C GLY A 213 -27.19 21.95 14.73
N GLU A 214 -27.44 20.89 13.96
CA GLU A 214 -26.43 20.20 13.17
C GLU A 214 -25.84 21.12 12.08
N LEU A 215 -26.71 21.80 11.31
CA LEU A 215 -26.29 22.71 10.24
C LEU A 215 -25.56 23.96 10.78
N GLU A 216 -25.90 24.45 11.98
CA GLU A 216 -25.19 25.56 12.64
C GLU A 216 -23.78 25.16 13.09
N GLU A 217 -23.61 23.94 13.62
CA GLU A 217 -22.31 23.39 13.99
C GLU A 217 -21.43 23.17 12.75
N GLU A 218 -22.02 22.68 11.65
CA GLU A 218 -21.36 22.55 10.36
C GLU A 218 -20.92 23.91 9.79
N LEU A 219 -21.78 24.93 9.86
CA LEU A 219 -21.45 26.29 9.44
C LEU A 219 -20.33 26.90 10.29
N GLU A 220 -20.31 26.66 11.60
CA GLU A 220 -19.25 27.14 12.48
C GLU A 220 -17.92 26.43 12.20
N SER A 221 -17.95 25.11 11.97
CA SER A 221 -16.81 24.32 11.52
C SER A 221 -16.24 24.86 10.20
N LEU A 222 -17.11 25.11 9.22
CA LEU A 222 -16.73 25.64 7.91
C LEU A 222 -16.09 27.03 8.00
N GLN A 223 -16.62 27.89 8.85
CA GLN A 223 -16.04 29.20 9.10
C GLN A 223 -14.70 29.12 9.87
N ARG A 224 -14.54 28.14 10.76
CA ARG A 224 -13.29 27.89 11.49
C ARG A 224 -12.20 27.34 10.56
N GLU A 225 -12.54 26.41 9.68
CA GLU A 225 -11.67 25.91 8.61
C GLU A 225 -11.31 27.00 7.59
N SER A 226 -12.28 27.83 7.18
CA SER A 226 -12.03 28.98 6.29
C SER A 226 -11.07 30.01 6.90
N ARG A 227 -11.13 30.22 8.22
CA ARG A 227 -10.13 31.05 8.94
C ARG A 227 -8.73 30.42 8.95
N LEU A 228 -8.62 29.09 9.01
CA LEU A 228 -7.36 28.36 8.94
C LEU A 228 -6.77 28.31 7.51
N LEU A 229 -7.53 28.70 6.49
CA LEU A 229 -7.19 28.59 5.06
C LEU A 229 -6.98 29.94 4.33
N THR A 230 -7.09 31.08 5.04
CA THR A 230 -6.87 32.43 4.44
C THR A 230 -5.41 32.89 4.48
N ALA A 231 -4.54 32.12 5.13
CA ALA A 231 -3.10 32.17 5.02
C ALA A 231 -2.59 30.74 5.28
N PRO A 232 -1.44 30.31 4.71
CA PRO A 232 -0.79 29.10 5.20
C PRO A 232 -0.61 29.28 6.71
N PRO A 233 -0.98 28.29 7.55
CA PRO A 233 -0.79 28.44 8.98
C PRO A 233 0.67 28.77 9.22
N ASP A 234 0.94 29.86 9.96
CA ASP A 234 2.30 30.15 10.41
C ASP A 234 2.77 28.88 11.14
N PRO A 235 3.90 28.26 10.76
CA PRO A 235 4.46 27.11 11.49
C PRO A 235 4.64 27.36 12.99
N ARG A 236 4.58 28.64 13.41
CA ARG A 236 4.64 29.09 14.81
C ARG A 236 3.28 29.16 15.52
N GLU A 237 2.15 29.18 14.78
CA GLU A 237 0.79 29.20 15.33
C GLU A 237 0.19 27.80 15.52
N MET A 238 0.75 26.77 14.89
CA MET A 238 0.61 25.38 15.36
C MET A 238 1.38 25.24 16.67
N GLY A 239 0.78 25.66 17.79
CA GLY A 239 1.33 25.42 19.12
C GLY A 239 1.79 23.97 19.21
N GLN A 240 3.04 23.75 19.64
CA GLN A 240 3.71 22.45 19.63
C GLN A 240 2.80 21.37 20.19
N LEU A 241 2.14 20.61 19.29
CA LEU A 241 1.45 19.40 19.67
C LEU A 241 2.48 18.49 20.33
N PRO A 242 2.13 17.87 21.46
CA PRO A 242 3.13 17.25 22.31
C PRO A 242 3.82 16.12 21.54
N ALA A 243 5.14 16.26 21.36
CA ALA A 243 5.94 15.27 20.66
C ALA A 243 5.86 13.90 21.35
N PRO A 244 6.13 12.80 20.62
CA PRO A 244 6.32 11.49 21.22
C PRO A 244 7.28 11.55 22.41
N ILE A 245 7.01 10.78 23.46
CA ILE A 245 7.87 10.73 24.65
C ILE A 245 9.19 10.07 24.29
N GLU A 246 10.27 10.84 24.35
CA GLU A 246 11.63 10.32 24.20
C GLU A 246 12.26 10.02 25.57
N LEU A 247 13.08 8.97 25.62
CA LEU A 247 13.84 8.60 26.80
C LEU A 247 15.19 9.32 26.78
N THR A 248 15.57 9.88 27.92
CA THR A 248 16.89 10.46 28.13
C THR A 248 17.85 9.46 28.78
N GLU A 249 19.16 9.70 28.67
CA GLU A 249 20.17 8.92 29.40
C GLU A 249 19.93 8.92 30.91
N THR A 250 19.42 10.03 31.45
CA THR A 250 19.06 10.14 32.87
C THR A 250 17.88 9.25 33.25
N ASP A 251 16.88 9.11 32.36
CA ASP A 251 15.75 8.22 32.60
C ASP A 251 16.23 6.76 32.65
N MET A 252 17.08 6.36 31.71
CA MET A 252 17.67 5.01 31.67
C MET A 252 18.56 4.72 32.88
N ALA A 253 19.38 5.68 33.32
CA ALA A 253 20.22 5.52 34.52
C ALA A 253 19.39 5.40 35.82
N ALA A 254 18.20 6.01 35.87
CA ALA A 254 17.31 5.91 37.01
C ALA A 254 16.68 4.51 37.15
N VAL A 255 16.46 3.78 36.04
CA VAL A 255 15.84 2.44 36.03
C VAL A 255 16.61 1.45 36.90
N ALA A 256 17.94 1.52 36.91
CA ALA A 256 18.80 0.62 37.69
C ALA A 256 18.52 0.67 39.21
N LYS A 257 17.83 1.70 39.70
CA LYS A 257 17.46 1.88 41.11
C LYS A 257 15.96 1.70 41.37
N MET A 258 15.16 1.45 40.34
CA MET A 258 13.71 1.30 40.47
C MET A 258 13.35 -0.09 40.99
N ASP A 259 12.38 -0.15 41.89
CA ASP A 259 11.79 -1.40 42.38
C ASP A 259 10.41 -1.62 41.74
N PHE A 260 10.15 -2.80 41.18
CA PHE A 260 8.89 -3.04 40.47
C PHE A 260 7.65 -2.81 41.37
N ASP A 261 7.67 -3.31 42.61
CA ASP A 261 6.52 -3.26 43.51
C ASP A 261 6.29 -1.87 44.09
N ALA A 262 7.36 -1.12 44.34
CA ALA A 262 7.29 0.23 44.89
C ALA A 262 7.11 1.32 43.82
N ASP A 263 7.73 1.17 42.65
CA ASP A 263 7.87 2.25 41.67
C ASP A 263 6.99 2.12 40.43
N VAL A 264 6.73 0.88 39.98
CA VAL A 264 6.08 0.60 38.69
C VAL A 264 4.65 0.09 38.89
N LEU A 265 4.47 -0.92 39.74
CA LEU A 265 3.17 -1.55 39.98
C LEU A 265 2.09 -0.55 40.47
N PRO A 266 2.37 0.42 41.37
CA PRO A 266 1.36 1.40 41.77
C PRO A 266 0.92 2.29 40.61
N LEU A 267 1.84 2.64 39.71
CA LEU A 267 1.57 3.43 38.53
C LEU A 267 0.74 2.64 37.51
N MET A 268 1.10 1.38 37.24
CA MET A 268 0.32 0.49 36.38
C MET A 268 -1.09 0.25 36.93
N LYS A 269 -1.25 0.10 38.25
CA LYS A 269 -2.56 -0.05 38.88
C LYS A 269 -3.47 1.15 38.64
N ARG A 270 -2.91 2.37 38.75
CA ARG A 270 -3.65 3.63 38.57
C ARG A 270 -3.95 3.94 37.11
N VAL A 271 -3.00 3.68 36.22
CA VAL A 271 -3.05 4.18 34.83
C VAL A 271 -3.50 3.11 33.84
N CYS A 272 -3.27 1.82 34.13
CA CYS A 272 -3.48 0.74 33.18
C CYS A 272 -4.54 -0.26 33.64
N PHE A 273 -4.52 -0.68 34.91
CA PHE A 273 -5.33 -1.81 35.38
C PHE A 273 -6.81 -1.47 35.59
N GLU A 274 -7.20 -0.20 35.56
CA GLU A 274 -8.64 0.14 35.57
C GLU A 274 -9.35 -0.40 34.32
N CYS A 275 -8.68 -0.43 33.16
CA CYS A 275 -9.25 -0.86 31.87
C CYS A 275 -8.62 -2.13 31.27
N HIS A 276 -7.50 -2.63 31.81
CA HIS A 276 -6.74 -3.76 31.27
C HIS A 276 -6.43 -4.84 32.32
N ALA A 277 -7.42 -5.22 33.13
CA ALA A 277 -7.25 -6.22 34.18
C ALA A 277 -8.47 -7.14 34.33
N ASN A 278 -8.24 -8.47 34.32
CA ASN A 278 -9.23 -9.52 34.61
C ASN A 278 -10.61 -9.33 33.97
N ASP A 279 -11.53 -8.66 34.67
CA ASP A 279 -12.95 -8.49 34.31
C ASP A 279 -13.21 -7.24 33.45
N THR A 280 -12.23 -6.33 33.34
CA THR A 280 -12.22 -5.18 32.42
C THR A 280 -11.13 -5.39 31.37
N VAL A 281 -11.43 -6.17 30.32
CA VAL A 281 -10.49 -6.45 29.22
C VAL A 281 -10.82 -5.58 28.01
N SER A 282 -10.58 -4.27 28.10
CA SER A 282 -10.65 -3.42 26.91
C SER A 282 -9.53 -3.83 25.93
N GLY A 283 -9.90 -4.07 24.68
CA GLY A 283 -8.94 -4.40 23.61
C GLY A 283 -8.26 -5.77 23.72
N GLU A 284 -8.90 -6.75 24.37
CA GLU A 284 -8.41 -8.15 24.50
C GLU A 284 -7.02 -8.27 25.18
N LEU A 285 -6.61 -7.25 25.96
CA LEU A 285 -5.32 -7.19 26.61
C LEU A 285 -5.46 -7.16 28.15
N ASP A 286 -4.98 -8.22 28.81
CA ASP A 286 -4.89 -8.31 30.27
C ASP A 286 -3.45 -8.06 30.73
N LEU A 287 -3.15 -6.82 31.13
CA LEU A 287 -1.82 -6.42 31.60
C LEU A 287 -1.51 -6.94 33.01
N GLN A 288 -2.54 -7.24 33.81
CA GLN A 288 -2.38 -7.81 35.14
C GLN A 288 -1.84 -9.24 35.05
N GLN A 289 -2.36 -10.05 34.13
CA GLN A 289 -1.82 -11.39 33.86
C GLN A 289 -0.48 -11.32 33.15
N LEU A 290 -0.34 -10.44 32.15
CA LEU A 290 0.86 -10.35 31.31
C LEU A 290 2.12 -10.02 32.12
N VAL A 291 2.01 -9.14 33.11
CA VAL A 291 3.17 -8.72 33.95
C VAL A 291 3.65 -9.83 34.90
N GLN A 292 2.84 -10.86 35.15
CA GLN A 292 3.23 -12.02 35.95
C GLN A 292 4.07 -13.03 35.15
N VAL A 293 3.97 -13.02 33.82
CA VAL A 293 4.75 -13.93 32.96
C VAL A 293 6.18 -13.40 32.85
N ARG A 294 7.12 -14.08 33.51
CA ARG A 294 8.55 -13.70 33.52
C ARG A 294 9.43 -14.71 32.75
N PRO A 295 10.47 -14.24 32.05
CA PRO A 295 10.79 -12.83 31.79
C PRO A 295 9.74 -12.15 30.89
N LEU A 296 9.57 -10.82 31.01
CA LEU A 296 8.58 -10.08 30.20
C LEU A 296 8.83 -10.24 28.69
N ALA A 297 10.08 -10.49 28.32
CA ALA A 297 10.49 -10.81 26.96
C ALA A 297 9.66 -11.94 26.31
N ILE A 298 9.08 -12.88 27.08
CA ILE A 298 8.20 -13.93 26.54
C ILE A 298 7.04 -13.32 25.73
N ASN A 299 6.44 -12.25 26.24
CA ASN A 299 5.33 -11.53 25.61
C ASN A 299 5.79 -10.23 24.94
N ARG A 300 6.99 -10.23 24.34
CA ARG A 300 7.64 -9.05 23.78
C ARG A 300 6.75 -8.25 22.83
N SER A 301 5.98 -8.89 21.94
CA SER A 301 5.11 -8.18 20.99
C SER A 301 4.06 -7.32 21.69
N HIS A 302 3.40 -7.85 22.73
CA HIS A 302 2.43 -7.12 23.53
C HIS A 302 3.08 -5.93 24.23
N TRP A 303 4.25 -6.14 24.86
CA TRP A 303 4.96 -5.06 25.55
C TRP A 303 5.47 -3.97 24.60
N LEU A 304 5.94 -4.32 23.40
CA LEU A 304 6.31 -3.32 22.40
C LEU A 304 5.13 -2.47 21.95
N ASN A 305 3.95 -3.07 21.78
CA ASN A 305 2.73 -2.31 21.50
C ASN A 305 2.41 -1.36 22.67
N VAL A 306 2.44 -1.84 23.91
CA VAL A 306 2.23 -1.01 25.11
C VAL A 306 3.22 0.16 25.17
N MET A 307 4.52 -0.10 24.95
CA MET A 307 5.54 0.95 24.87
C MET A 307 5.20 1.98 23.80
N GLN A 308 4.76 1.54 22.61
CA GLN A 308 4.41 2.45 21.54
C GLN A 308 3.21 3.32 21.92
N GLN A 309 2.13 2.75 22.50
CA GLN A 309 0.97 3.53 22.94
C GLN A 309 1.32 4.57 24.01
N ILE A 310 2.20 4.22 24.97
CA ILE A 310 2.67 5.15 26.00
C ILE A 310 3.52 6.28 25.36
N ARG A 311 4.40 5.92 24.42
CA ARG A 311 5.27 6.85 23.69
C ARG A 311 4.47 7.87 22.89
N VAL A 312 3.42 7.41 22.19
CA VAL A 312 2.56 8.28 21.37
C VAL A 312 1.43 8.94 22.15
N ARG A 313 1.41 8.81 23.49
CA ARG A 313 0.41 9.44 24.38
C ARG A 313 -1.05 9.04 24.08
N SER A 314 -1.27 7.93 23.38
CA SER A 314 -2.61 7.44 23.03
C SER A 314 -3.30 6.69 24.17
N MET A 315 -2.52 6.19 25.13
CA MET A 315 -3.01 5.50 26.32
C MET A 315 -2.49 6.18 27.59
N PRO A 316 -3.35 6.38 28.61
CA PRO A 316 -4.80 6.11 28.65
C PRO A 316 -5.61 6.99 27.68
N PRO A 317 -6.88 6.65 27.36
CA PRO A 317 -7.73 7.46 26.49
C PRO A 317 -8.03 8.84 27.10
N ALA A 318 -8.46 9.80 26.27
CA ALA A 318 -8.55 11.22 26.63
C ALA A 318 -9.52 11.52 27.79
N ASP A 319 -10.48 10.64 28.04
CA ASP A 319 -11.47 10.69 29.11
C ASP A 319 -11.01 10.07 30.44
N ALA A 320 -9.83 9.44 30.46
CA ALA A 320 -9.22 8.83 31.64
C ALA A 320 -8.08 9.69 32.23
N ASP A 321 -7.69 9.38 33.47
CA ASP A 321 -6.62 10.07 34.20
C ASP A 321 -5.26 9.96 33.46
N GLN A 322 -4.78 11.10 32.96
CA GLN A 322 -3.55 11.15 32.17
C GLN A 322 -2.30 11.17 33.06
N PRO A 323 -1.34 10.26 32.84
CA PRO A 323 -0.05 10.30 33.53
C PRO A 323 0.81 11.45 33.02
N ALA A 324 1.62 12.02 33.91
CA ALA A 324 2.59 13.07 33.55
C ALA A 324 3.72 12.52 32.65
N ASP A 325 4.38 13.38 31.89
CA ASP A 325 5.50 12.99 30.99
C ASP A 325 6.64 12.29 31.75
N GLU A 326 6.88 12.65 33.01
CA GLU A 326 7.84 11.96 33.88
C GLU A 326 7.41 10.53 34.21
N GLU A 327 6.13 10.31 34.48
CA GLU A 327 5.57 8.98 34.74
C GLU A 327 5.58 8.11 33.48
N ARG A 328 5.28 8.70 32.31
CA ARG A 328 5.40 8.03 31.01
C ARG A 328 6.84 7.60 30.74
N ARG A 329 7.81 8.49 30.97
CA ARG A 329 9.25 8.15 30.84
C ARG A 329 9.67 7.07 31.82
N LYS A 330 9.15 7.07 33.06
CA LYS A 330 9.40 6.01 34.05
C LYS A 330 8.95 4.63 33.55
N LEU A 331 7.71 4.51 33.04
CA LEU A 331 7.19 3.25 32.49
C LEU A 331 7.97 2.80 31.25
N LEU A 332 8.24 3.73 30.32
CA LEU A 332 8.97 3.44 29.10
C LEU A 332 10.41 2.99 29.39
N ALA A 333 11.09 3.62 30.34
CA ALA A 333 12.45 3.28 30.71
C ALA A 333 12.51 1.89 31.34
N TRP A 334 11.57 1.57 32.25
CA TRP A 334 11.42 0.23 32.82
C TRP A 334 11.16 -0.85 31.76
N LEU A 335 10.23 -0.61 30.84
CA LEU A 335 9.94 -1.55 29.75
C LEU A 335 11.12 -1.69 28.79
N THR A 336 11.83 -0.61 28.51
CA THR A 336 13.04 -0.62 27.67
C THR A 336 14.11 -1.50 28.30
N GLU A 337 14.33 -1.38 29.60
CA GLU A 337 15.27 -2.24 30.31
C GLU A 337 14.82 -3.71 30.31
N ALA A 338 13.54 -3.96 30.57
CA ALA A 338 13.00 -5.32 30.68
C ALA A 338 12.81 -6.05 29.34
N ILE A 339 12.78 -5.33 28.22
CA ILE A 339 12.50 -5.87 26.88
C ILE A 339 13.65 -5.63 25.89
N HIS A 340 14.10 -4.38 25.71
CA HIS A 340 15.17 -4.08 24.76
C HIS A 340 16.55 -4.43 25.31
N ASN A 341 16.81 -4.12 26.58
CA ASN A 341 18.10 -4.40 27.22
C ASN A 341 18.11 -5.73 27.99
N PHE A 342 17.06 -6.54 27.86
CA PHE A 342 17.04 -7.87 28.44
C PHE A 342 18.25 -8.67 27.94
N ASP A 343 18.97 -9.31 28.86
CA ASP A 343 20.14 -10.10 28.51
C ASP A 343 19.74 -11.42 27.85
N TYR A 344 19.51 -11.36 26.53
CA TYR A 344 19.15 -12.52 25.74
C TYR A 344 20.25 -13.58 25.67
N THR A 345 21.49 -13.29 26.09
CA THR A 345 22.54 -14.32 26.18
C THR A 345 22.24 -15.38 27.25
N THR A 346 21.35 -15.06 28.19
CA THR A 346 20.83 -16.00 29.20
C THR A 346 19.79 -16.98 28.63
N VAL A 347 19.23 -16.70 27.44
CA VAL A 347 18.23 -17.54 26.79
C VAL A 347 18.92 -18.44 25.76
N GLN A 348 19.39 -19.60 26.22
CA GLN A 348 20.01 -20.61 25.35
C GLN A 348 18.99 -21.61 24.84
N GLN A 349 18.15 -21.20 23.88
CA GLN A 349 17.14 -22.05 23.26
C GLN A 349 17.12 -21.82 21.74
N PRO A 350 17.61 -22.75 20.91
CA PRO A 350 17.67 -22.62 19.44
C PRO A 350 16.29 -22.73 18.75
N GLY A 351 15.22 -22.83 19.54
CA GLY A 351 13.85 -22.96 19.05
C GLY A 351 13.45 -24.35 18.57
N TYR A 352 12.16 -24.49 18.32
CA TYR A 352 11.55 -25.71 17.79
C TYR A 352 11.19 -25.50 16.32
N GLU A 353 11.46 -26.49 15.48
CA GLU A 353 11.07 -26.46 14.07
C GLU A 353 9.78 -27.28 13.87
N PRO A 354 8.63 -26.63 13.61
CA PRO A 354 7.38 -27.34 13.41
C PRO A 354 7.37 -28.06 12.05
N VAL A 355 6.67 -29.21 11.99
CA VAL A 355 6.43 -29.88 10.72
C VAL A 355 5.59 -28.99 9.82
N ARG A 356 6.01 -28.84 8.56
CA ARG A 356 5.28 -28.07 7.55
C ARG A 356 5.30 -28.77 6.21
N ARG A 357 4.28 -28.53 5.37
CA ARG A 357 4.38 -28.88 3.95
C ARG A 357 5.35 -27.96 3.22
N LEU A 358 5.73 -28.35 2.00
CA LEU A 358 6.33 -27.42 1.05
C LEU A 358 5.30 -26.33 0.67
N SER A 359 5.75 -25.08 0.59
CA SER A 359 4.96 -24.04 -0.08
C SER A 359 4.80 -24.38 -1.57
N HIS A 360 3.90 -23.70 -2.28
CA HIS A 360 3.69 -23.95 -3.70
C HIS A 360 4.96 -23.78 -4.53
N GLU A 361 5.70 -22.69 -4.33
CA GLU A 361 6.97 -22.46 -5.03
C GLU A 361 8.03 -23.49 -4.64
N GLU A 362 8.13 -23.84 -3.34
CA GLU A 362 9.04 -24.88 -2.89
C GLU A 362 8.71 -26.24 -3.52
N TYR A 363 7.42 -26.58 -3.66
CA TYR A 363 6.94 -27.80 -4.32
C TYR A 363 7.30 -27.79 -5.80
N ASN A 364 6.96 -26.73 -6.53
CA ASN A 364 7.23 -26.58 -7.95
C ASN A 364 8.74 -26.67 -8.25
N HIS A 365 9.57 -25.96 -7.49
CA HIS A 365 11.02 -26.01 -7.63
C HIS A 365 11.61 -27.38 -7.26
N THR A 366 11.10 -28.01 -6.20
CA THR A 366 11.52 -29.36 -5.81
C THR A 366 11.21 -30.36 -6.92
N VAL A 367 10.01 -30.30 -7.50
CA VAL A 367 9.61 -31.14 -8.64
C VAL A 367 10.53 -30.87 -9.83
N ARG A 368 10.75 -29.59 -10.18
CA ARG A 368 11.65 -29.19 -11.26
C ARG A 368 13.04 -29.78 -11.09
N ASP A 369 13.59 -29.73 -9.90
CA ASP A 369 14.95 -30.25 -9.65
C ASP A 369 14.98 -31.78 -9.53
N LEU A 370 13.91 -32.39 -9.03
CA LEU A 370 13.78 -33.84 -8.93
C LEU A 370 13.73 -34.48 -10.31
N VAL A 371 12.84 -34.01 -11.19
CA VAL A 371 12.59 -34.59 -12.52
C VAL A 371 13.26 -33.86 -13.67
N GLY A 372 13.75 -32.63 -13.49
CA GLY A 372 14.44 -31.86 -14.53
C GLY A 372 13.54 -31.08 -15.50
N MET A 373 12.26 -30.88 -15.16
CA MET A 373 11.27 -30.17 -15.99
C MET A 373 10.41 -29.23 -15.14
N ASP A 374 10.12 -28.04 -15.66
CA ASP A 374 9.32 -27.04 -14.96
C ASP A 374 7.81 -27.27 -15.18
N VAL A 375 7.25 -28.25 -14.45
CA VAL A 375 5.85 -28.71 -14.62
C VAL A 375 4.83 -27.83 -13.88
N ARG A 376 5.27 -27.07 -12.87
CA ARG A 376 4.48 -26.15 -12.03
C ARG A 376 3.04 -26.57 -11.67
N PRO A 377 2.80 -27.79 -11.15
CA PRO A 377 1.44 -28.24 -10.82
C PRO A 377 0.78 -27.49 -9.66
N ALA A 378 1.56 -26.88 -8.76
CA ALA A 378 1.04 -26.19 -7.57
C ALA A 378 0.40 -24.83 -7.89
N ASP A 379 0.58 -24.28 -9.10
CA ASP A 379 -0.03 -23.01 -9.54
C ASP A 379 -1.58 -23.09 -9.56
N ARG A 380 -2.15 -24.30 -9.52
CA ARG A 380 -3.60 -24.56 -9.48
C ARG A 380 -4.12 -24.96 -8.11
N PHE A 381 -3.27 -24.92 -7.09
CA PHE A 381 -3.67 -25.24 -5.72
C PHE A 381 -4.32 -24.01 -5.06
N PRO A 382 -5.18 -24.20 -4.04
CA PRO A 382 -5.65 -23.10 -3.18
C PRO A 382 -4.50 -22.28 -2.61
N ILE A 383 -4.58 -20.96 -2.70
CA ILE A 383 -3.51 -20.01 -2.32
C ILE A 383 -2.95 -20.29 -0.92
N ASP A 384 -1.62 -20.26 -0.79
CA ASP A 384 -0.91 -20.35 0.48
C ASP A 384 -1.20 -19.11 1.33
N LEU A 385 -1.57 -19.31 2.60
CA LEU A 385 -1.78 -18.20 3.53
C LEU A 385 -0.42 -17.70 4.02
N THR A 386 -0.26 -16.38 4.04
CA THR A 386 0.88 -15.72 4.66
C THR A 386 0.57 -15.53 6.15
N ALA A 387 1.28 -16.23 7.02
CA ALA A 387 1.14 -16.06 8.47
C ALA A 387 1.74 -14.72 8.96
N SER A 388 1.71 -14.50 10.28
CA SER A 388 2.36 -13.38 10.99
C SER A 388 3.85 -13.16 10.67
N SER A 389 4.58 -14.20 10.22
CA SER A 389 5.97 -14.09 9.77
C SER A 389 6.12 -13.23 8.50
N GLY A 390 5.07 -13.15 7.68
CA GLY A 390 5.09 -12.48 6.39
C GLY A 390 5.59 -13.35 5.23
N PHE A 391 5.79 -14.67 5.46
CA PHE A 391 6.28 -15.59 4.44
C PHE A 391 5.35 -16.80 4.25
N GLU A 392 5.20 -17.23 2.99
CA GLU A 392 4.42 -18.39 2.59
C GLU A 392 5.05 -19.71 3.05
N ASN A 393 6.38 -19.75 3.21
CA ASN A 393 7.09 -20.94 3.68
C ASN A 393 6.99 -21.18 5.20
N SER A 394 6.09 -20.46 5.88
CA SER A 394 5.94 -20.47 7.33
C SER A 394 5.11 -21.66 7.82
N ALA A 395 5.64 -22.43 8.78
CA ALA A 395 4.98 -23.62 9.30
C ALA A 395 3.57 -23.36 9.86
N ASN A 396 3.36 -22.21 10.50
CA ASN A 396 2.10 -21.85 11.15
C ASN A 396 0.92 -21.68 10.17
N SER A 397 1.18 -21.49 8.87
CA SER A 397 0.13 -21.41 7.82
C SER A 397 0.08 -22.64 6.90
N LEU A 398 1.12 -23.47 6.90
CA LEU A 398 1.28 -24.59 5.97
C LEU A 398 0.80 -25.93 6.56
N PHE A 399 -0.46 -25.98 6.98
CA PHE A 399 -1.15 -27.23 7.32
C PHE A 399 -1.76 -27.90 6.07
N ILE A 400 -2.00 -29.22 6.15
CA ILE A 400 -2.66 -29.97 5.05
C ILE A 400 -4.18 -29.76 5.17
N GLN A 401 -4.75 -29.06 4.19
CA GLN A 401 -6.20 -28.97 4.03
C GLN A 401 -6.73 -30.22 3.29
N PRO A 402 -7.92 -30.74 3.63
CA PRO A 402 -8.46 -31.94 2.97
C PRO A 402 -8.54 -31.82 1.44
N VAL A 403 -8.87 -30.63 0.91
CA VAL A 403 -8.95 -30.34 -0.53
C VAL A 403 -7.62 -30.51 -1.26
N MET A 404 -6.48 -30.45 -0.56
CA MET A 404 -5.15 -30.56 -1.16
C MET A 404 -4.80 -32.00 -1.54
N LEU A 405 -5.39 -33.01 -0.91
CA LEU A 405 -5.00 -34.40 -1.15
C LEU A 405 -5.30 -34.85 -2.58
N GLU A 406 -6.48 -34.50 -3.10
CA GLU A 406 -6.85 -34.77 -4.50
C GLU A 406 -5.92 -34.02 -5.47
N ARG A 407 -5.54 -32.78 -5.13
CA ARG A 407 -4.62 -31.96 -5.93
C ARG A 407 -3.22 -32.58 -5.99
N TYR A 408 -2.72 -33.14 -4.89
CA TYR A 408 -1.43 -33.84 -4.87
C TYR A 408 -1.44 -35.13 -5.68
N ILE A 409 -2.52 -35.91 -5.64
CA ILE A 409 -2.66 -37.13 -6.45
C ILE A 409 -2.62 -36.78 -7.95
N HIS A 410 -3.43 -35.80 -8.37
CA HIS A 410 -3.42 -35.34 -9.75
C HIS A 410 -2.07 -34.73 -10.16
N ALA A 411 -1.41 -33.99 -9.26
CA ALA A 411 -0.07 -33.46 -9.50
C ALA A 411 0.96 -34.58 -9.71
N ALA A 412 0.94 -35.63 -8.89
CA ALA A 412 1.84 -36.77 -9.03
C ALA A 412 1.66 -37.48 -10.38
N GLU A 413 0.42 -37.68 -10.83
CA GLU A 413 0.11 -38.23 -12.15
C GLU A 413 0.67 -37.33 -13.27
N LEU A 414 0.40 -36.02 -13.21
CA LEU A 414 0.89 -35.04 -14.17
C LEU A 414 2.43 -35.05 -14.24
N ILE A 415 3.11 -34.99 -13.09
CA ILE A 415 4.58 -34.97 -13.01
C ILE A 415 5.18 -36.20 -13.68
N VAL A 416 4.71 -37.40 -13.33
CA VAL A 416 5.26 -38.65 -13.86
C VAL A 416 4.98 -38.80 -15.35
N ASN A 417 3.77 -38.44 -15.80
CA ASN A 417 3.41 -38.55 -17.22
C ASN A 417 4.16 -37.54 -18.09
N THR A 418 4.40 -36.33 -17.60
CA THR A 418 5.18 -35.31 -18.30
C THR A 418 6.68 -35.64 -18.30
N ALA A 419 7.24 -36.12 -17.18
CA ALA A 419 8.67 -36.44 -17.08
C ALA A 419 9.04 -37.77 -17.77
N TRP A 420 8.08 -38.69 -17.92
CA TRP A 420 8.25 -39.97 -18.59
C TRP A 420 7.13 -40.20 -19.63
N PRO A 421 7.16 -39.51 -20.78
CA PRO A 421 6.24 -39.82 -21.86
C PRO A 421 6.56 -41.19 -22.49
N VAL A 422 5.57 -41.82 -23.13
CA VAL A 422 5.71 -43.13 -23.80
C VAL A 422 6.80 -43.09 -24.88
N LYS A 423 6.95 -41.96 -25.56
CA LYS A 423 8.04 -41.72 -26.52
C LYS A 423 8.61 -40.32 -26.28
N PRO A 424 9.83 -40.20 -25.71
CA PRO A 424 10.45 -38.89 -25.55
C PRO A 424 10.77 -38.32 -26.94
N ALA A 425 10.36 -37.08 -27.17
CA ALA A 425 10.55 -36.34 -28.41
C ALA A 425 11.46 -35.12 -28.22
N THR A 426 11.69 -34.69 -26.97
CA THR A 426 12.45 -33.49 -26.64
C THR A 426 13.68 -33.77 -25.78
N THR A 427 14.67 -32.88 -25.84
CA THR A 427 15.87 -32.93 -24.98
C THR A 427 15.51 -32.89 -23.50
N ALA A 428 14.48 -32.11 -23.13
CA ALA A 428 14.01 -32.00 -21.75
C ALA A 428 13.49 -33.34 -21.21
N GLU A 429 12.69 -34.06 -22.01
CA GLU A 429 12.18 -35.39 -21.65
C GLU A 429 13.32 -36.42 -21.53
N LEU A 430 14.35 -36.35 -22.39
CA LEU A 430 15.53 -37.22 -22.27
C LEU A 430 16.33 -36.95 -21.00
N VAL A 431 16.52 -35.67 -20.65
CA VAL A 431 17.15 -35.27 -19.38
C VAL A 431 16.32 -35.75 -18.20
N ALA A 432 14.99 -35.64 -18.29
CA ALA A 432 14.09 -36.07 -17.24
C ALA A 432 14.13 -37.57 -17.01
N GLN A 433 14.09 -38.37 -18.07
CA GLN A 433 14.29 -39.82 -17.98
C GLN A 433 15.64 -40.17 -17.35
N ARG A 434 16.71 -39.45 -17.70
CA ARG A 434 18.02 -39.67 -17.07
C ARG A 434 18.01 -39.33 -15.58
N ARG A 435 17.29 -38.30 -15.13
CA ARG A 435 17.14 -38.00 -13.70
C ARG A 435 16.31 -39.05 -12.97
N LEU A 436 15.26 -39.57 -13.62
CA LEU A 436 14.40 -40.63 -13.11
C LEU A 436 15.15 -41.98 -13.00
N PHE A 437 15.90 -42.39 -14.03
CA PHE A 437 16.52 -43.73 -14.12
C PHE A 437 18.03 -43.78 -13.85
N GLY A 438 18.74 -42.66 -13.95
CA GLY A 438 20.19 -42.59 -13.86
C GLY A 438 20.83 -43.32 -15.04
N ASN A 439 21.78 -44.22 -14.77
CA ASN A 439 22.43 -45.07 -15.78
C ASN A 439 21.76 -46.44 -15.95
N ALA A 440 20.49 -46.58 -15.54
CA ALA A 440 19.76 -47.83 -15.72
C ALA A 440 19.10 -47.82 -17.11
N ASP A 441 19.77 -48.43 -18.08
CA ASP A 441 19.30 -48.52 -19.47
C ASP A 441 18.24 -49.62 -19.67
N ASP A 442 18.18 -50.59 -18.73
CA ASP A 442 17.22 -51.71 -18.74
C ASP A 442 16.56 -51.87 -17.35
N LEU A 443 15.24 -51.68 -17.31
CA LEU A 443 14.44 -51.84 -16.09
C LEU A 443 14.29 -53.31 -15.65
N GLU A 444 14.44 -54.26 -16.57
CA GLU A 444 14.36 -55.69 -16.28
C GLU A 444 15.70 -56.28 -15.79
N ALA A 445 16.79 -55.50 -15.85
CA ALA A 445 18.06 -55.89 -15.27
C ALA A 445 17.95 -56.08 -13.76
N ALA A 446 18.63 -57.11 -13.23
CA ALA A 446 18.57 -57.47 -11.82
C ALA A 446 18.91 -56.27 -10.90
N GLY A 447 17.99 -55.95 -9.99
CA GLY A 447 18.11 -54.86 -9.03
C GLY A 447 18.04 -53.45 -9.62
N ALA A 448 17.68 -53.27 -10.91
CA ALA A 448 17.55 -51.94 -11.51
C ALA A 448 16.51 -51.07 -10.77
N VAL A 449 15.33 -51.62 -10.52
CA VAL A 449 14.24 -50.92 -9.80
C VAL A 449 14.65 -50.53 -8.37
N ASP A 450 15.33 -51.42 -7.64
CA ASP A 450 15.85 -51.09 -6.29
C ASP A 450 16.81 -49.89 -6.34
N ARG A 451 17.77 -49.88 -7.28
CA ARG A 451 18.71 -48.75 -7.45
C ARG A 451 18.00 -47.45 -7.84
N ILE A 452 17.01 -47.54 -8.74
CA ILE A 452 16.20 -46.39 -9.17
C ILE A 452 15.43 -45.82 -7.98
N LEU A 453 14.69 -46.67 -7.25
CA LEU A 453 13.91 -46.25 -6.11
C LEU A 453 14.80 -45.64 -5.03
N ARG A 454 15.95 -46.24 -4.69
CA ARG A 454 16.89 -45.67 -3.72
C ARG A 454 17.35 -44.27 -4.11
N ARG A 455 17.79 -44.06 -5.36
CA ARG A 455 18.25 -42.74 -5.82
C ARG A 455 17.09 -41.73 -5.83
N PHE A 456 15.96 -42.10 -6.43
CA PHE A 456 14.81 -41.21 -6.57
C PHE A 456 14.24 -40.79 -5.21
N THR A 457 14.04 -41.76 -4.31
CA THR A 457 13.52 -41.49 -2.96
C THR A 457 14.50 -40.76 -2.07
N THR A 458 15.81 -41.01 -2.19
CA THR A 458 16.81 -40.24 -1.41
C THR A 458 16.74 -38.75 -1.78
N ARG A 459 16.56 -38.45 -3.06
CA ARG A 459 16.37 -37.07 -3.56
C ARG A 459 15.02 -36.50 -3.15
N ALA A 460 13.94 -37.25 -3.38
CA ALA A 460 12.57 -36.82 -3.10
C ALA A 460 12.32 -36.59 -1.60
N TYR A 461 12.81 -37.49 -0.74
CA TYR A 461 12.65 -37.39 0.71
C TYR A 461 13.75 -36.58 1.39
N ARG A 462 14.81 -36.22 0.63
CA ARG A 462 15.95 -35.40 1.09
C ARG A 462 16.73 -36.04 2.25
N ARG A 463 16.62 -37.37 2.38
CA ARG A 463 17.29 -38.20 3.38
C ARG A 463 17.46 -39.62 2.84
N PRO A 464 18.32 -40.46 3.44
CA PRO A 464 18.38 -41.87 3.10
C PRO A 464 17.00 -42.52 3.29
N ILE A 465 16.57 -43.30 2.30
CA ILE A 465 15.36 -44.11 2.43
C ILE A 465 15.58 -45.20 3.48
N GLU A 466 14.61 -45.38 4.37
CA GLU A 466 14.65 -46.44 5.38
C GLU A 466 14.40 -47.81 4.75
N ALA A 467 14.94 -48.87 5.38
CA ALA A 467 14.78 -50.23 4.87
C ALA A 467 13.30 -50.65 4.77
N ALA A 468 12.48 -50.23 5.74
CA ALA A 468 11.04 -50.52 5.75
C ALA A 468 10.28 -49.77 4.64
N GLU A 469 10.61 -48.49 4.42
CA GLU A 469 10.03 -47.68 3.34
C GLU A 469 10.33 -48.29 1.96
N LEU A 470 11.60 -48.66 1.73
CA LEU A 470 11.99 -49.28 0.48
C LEU A 470 11.34 -50.65 0.28
N GLN A 471 11.25 -51.46 1.33
CA GLN A 471 10.56 -52.75 1.28
C GLN A 471 9.07 -52.58 0.93
N ALA A 472 8.41 -51.55 1.46
CA ALA A 472 7.02 -51.25 1.15
C ALA A 472 6.83 -50.87 -0.34
N LEU A 473 7.70 -49.99 -0.88
CA LEU A 473 7.67 -49.58 -2.29
C LEU A 473 7.97 -50.76 -3.24
N MET A 474 9.01 -51.55 -2.93
CA MET A 474 9.35 -52.76 -3.68
C MET A 474 8.22 -53.80 -3.61
N GLY A 475 7.58 -53.95 -2.46
CA GLY A 475 6.42 -54.81 -2.29
C GLY A 475 5.23 -54.35 -3.13
N HIS A 476 4.98 -53.04 -3.23
CA HIS A 476 3.94 -52.49 -4.10
C HIS A 476 4.23 -52.75 -5.57
N TYR A 477 5.45 -52.47 -6.03
CA TYR A 477 5.92 -52.78 -7.38
C TYR A 477 5.71 -54.26 -7.73
N GLN A 478 6.12 -55.18 -6.86
CA GLN A 478 5.96 -56.62 -7.07
C GLN A 478 4.49 -57.05 -7.14
N ARG A 479 3.59 -56.43 -6.36
CA ARG A 479 2.14 -56.71 -6.45
C ARG A 479 1.58 -56.29 -7.81
N LEU A 480 1.96 -55.12 -8.32
CA LEU A 480 1.55 -54.66 -9.65
C LEU A 480 2.05 -55.60 -10.75
N ARG A 481 3.32 -56.02 -10.69
CA ARG A 481 3.88 -57.00 -11.64
C ARG A 481 3.12 -58.34 -11.60
N ARG A 482 2.77 -58.84 -10.41
CA ARG A 482 1.96 -60.08 -10.25
C ARG A 482 0.54 -59.93 -10.79
N ALA A 483 -0.02 -58.72 -10.78
CA ALA A 483 -1.32 -58.40 -11.36
C ALA A 483 -1.28 -58.23 -12.90
N GLY A 484 -0.11 -58.41 -13.53
CA GLY A 484 0.05 -58.32 -14.98
C GLY A 484 0.36 -56.91 -15.50
N VAL A 485 0.62 -55.94 -14.63
CA VAL A 485 1.04 -54.59 -15.04
C VAL A 485 2.46 -54.64 -15.60
N ALA A 486 2.68 -53.94 -16.73
CA ALA A 486 3.99 -53.82 -17.35
C ALA A 486 5.01 -53.14 -16.42
N SER A 487 6.30 -53.41 -16.62
CA SER A 487 7.36 -52.97 -15.70
C SER A 487 7.46 -51.45 -15.56
N ASP A 488 7.37 -50.76 -16.68
CA ASP A 488 7.39 -49.31 -16.78
C ASP A 488 6.18 -48.69 -16.09
N GLU A 489 4.98 -49.19 -16.38
CA GLU A 489 3.73 -48.72 -15.77
C GLU A 489 3.68 -49.01 -14.26
N ALA A 490 4.15 -50.18 -13.83
CA ALA A 490 4.26 -50.51 -12.41
C ALA A 490 5.23 -49.56 -11.68
N LEU A 491 6.33 -49.16 -12.32
CA LEU A 491 7.26 -48.19 -11.76
C LEU A 491 6.66 -46.78 -11.73
N ARG A 492 5.93 -46.34 -12.78
CA ARG A 492 5.22 -45.04 -12.79
C ARG A 492 4.30 -44.89 -11.58
N GLN A 493 3.48 -45.90 -11.31
CA GLN A 493 2.56 -45.88 -10.16
C GLN A 493 3.31 -45.82 -8.83
N VAL A 494 4.43 -46.53 -8.70
CA VAL A 494 5.27 -46.46 -7.49
C VAL A 494 5.90 -45.07 -7.32
N LEU A 495 6.34 -44.42 -8.40
CA LEU A 495 6.85 -43.05 -8.35
C LEU A 495 5.73 -42.05 -7.96
N GLN A 496 4.52 -42.23 -8.44
CA GLN A 496 3.36 -41.43 -8.02
C GLN A 496 3.11 -41.59 -6.51
N VAL A 497 3.19 -42.81 -5.96
CA VAL A 497 3.10 -43.06 -4.50
C VAL A 497 4.19 -42.31 -3.74
N VAL A 498 5.42 -42.23 -4.28
CA VAL A 498 6.51 -41.45 -3.66
C VAL A 498 6.16 -39.96 -3.60
N LEU A 499 5.57 -39.40 -4.67
CA LEU A 499 5.22 -37.97 -4.80
C LEU A 499 3.99 -37.53 -3.98
N VAL A 500 3.21 -38.47 -3.44
CA VAL A 500 2.10 -38.18 -2.50
C VAL A 500 2.43 -38.59 -1.06
N SER A 501 3.63 -39.12 -0.82
CA SER A 501 4.08 -39.52 0.51
C SER A 501 4.28 -38.31 1.42
N PRO A 502 3.94 -38.39 2.72
CA PRO A 502 4.30 -37.36 3.69
C PRO A 502 5.80 -37.02 3.69
N SER A 503 6.69 -38.00 3.47
CA SER A 503 8.14 -37.77 3.39
C SER A 503 8.55 -36.88 2.21
N PHE A 504 7.73 -36.80 1.15
CA PHE A 504 7.92 -35.87 0.02
C PHE A 504 7.21 -34.53 0.23
N LEU A 505 5.96 -34.57 0.71
CA LEU A 505 5.13 -33.37 0.86
C LEU A 505 5.54 -32.49 2.04
N LEU A 506 6.10 -33.08 3.10
CA LEU A 506 6.44 -32.42 4.34
C LEU A 506 7.95 -32.27 4.53
N ARG A 507 8.36 -31.16 5.13
CA ARG A 507 9.67 -31.01 5.77
C ARG A 507 9.53 -31.46 7.22
N VAL A 508 10.09 -32.63 7.49
CA VAL A 508 10.10 -33.24 8.82
C VAL A 508 11.55 -33.38 9.26
N GLU A 509 11.86 -32.83 10.43
CA GLU A 509 13.13 -33.04 11.09
C GLU A 509 12.95 -33.99 12.27
N THR A 510 14.01 -34.71 12.61
CA THR A 510 14.03 -35.66 13.71
C THR A 510 13.84 -34.91 15.01
N GLN A 511 12.75 -35.19 15.74
CA GLN A 511 12.51 -34.49 17.00
C GLN A 511 13.59 -34.80 18.04
N PRO A 512 14.04 -33.79 18.81
CA PRO A 512 15.00 -34.00 19.90
C PRO A 512 14.49 -35.04 20.91
N THR A 513 15.35 -35.97 21.29
CA THR A 513 14.97 -37.10 22.16
C THR A 513 14.67 -36.69 23.61
N LYS A 514 15.18 -35.54 24.05
CA LYS A 514 14.98 -34.99 25.40
C LYS A 514 14.34 -33.60 25.32
N PRO A 515 13.15 -33.39 25.89
CA PRO A 515 12.56 -32.06 26.03
C PRO A 515 13.51 -31.10 26.73
N GLY A 516 13.55 -29.84 26.27
CA GLY A 516 14.35 -28.80 26.91
C GLY A 516 15.86 -28.86 26.63
N VAL A 517 16.35 -29.85 25.86
CA VAL A 517 17.79 -29.97 25.54
C VAL A 517 18.01 -29.63 24.06
N PRO A 518 18.83 -28.60 23.74
CA PRO A 518 19.29 -28.34 22.39
C PRO A 518 19.96 -29.57 21.76
N GLN A 519 19.53 -29.94 20.56
CA GLN A 519 20.14 -30.99 19.76
C GLN A 519 20.53 -30.42 18.40
N ARG A 520 21.72 -30.77 17.92
CA ARG A 520 22.16 -30.42 16.57
C ARG A 520 21.32 -31.16 15.53
N VAL A 521 20.96 -30.49 14.45
CA VAL A 521 20.36 -31.14 13.29
C VAL A 521 21.38 -32.10 12.65
N THR A 522 20.90 -33.10 11.93
CA THR A 522 21.76 -34.00 11.15
C THR A 522 22.30 -33.30 9.91
N ASP A 523 23.38 -33.79 9.29
CA ASP A 523 23.88 -33.17 8.04
C ASP A 523 22.85 -33.24 6.89
N TRP A 524 21.92 -34.20 6.91
CA TRP A 524 20.82 -34.28 5.93
C TRP A 524 19.78 -33.18 6.14
N GLU A 525 19.42 -32.94 7.40
CA GLU A 525 18.54 -31.83 7.78
C GLU A 525 19.21 -30.49 7.50
N LEU A 526 20.50 -30.33 7.79
CA LEU A 526 21.26 -29.12 7.46
C LEU A 526 21.32 -28.89 5.93
N ALA A 527 21.56 -29.94 5.13
CA ALA A 527 21.51 -29.84 3.67
C ALA A 527 20.13 -29.35 3.19
N SER A 528 19.06 -29.89 3.77
CA SER A 528 17.68 -29.47 3.49
C SER A 528 17.43 -28.01 3.91
N ARG A 529 17.85 -27.61 5.12
CA ARG A 529 17.73 -26.22 5.59
C ARG A 529 18.44 -25.25 4.64
N LEU A 530 19.68 -25.56 4.21
CA LEU A 530 20.44 -24.75 3.26
C LEU A 530 19.73 -24.64 1.91
N SER A 531 19.27 -25.76 1.34
CA SER A 531 18.67 -25.78 0.00
C SER A 531 17.34 -25.05 -0.05
N TYR A 532 16.49 -25.18 0.97
CA TYR A 532 15.22 -24.45 1.02
C TYR A 532 15.39 -22.99 1.37
N PHE A 533 16.41 -22.63 2.17
CA PHE A 533 16.73 -21.23 2.42
C PHE A 533 17.24 -20.53 1.15
N LEU A 534 18.25 -21.09 0.47
CA LEU A 534 18.94 -20.37 -0.61
C LEU A 534 18.33 -20.60 -2.00
N TRP A 535 17.70 -21.74 -2.25
CA TRP A 535 17.17 -22.13 -3.56
C TRP A 535 15.68 -22.41 -3.58
N ALA A 536 15.00 -22.36 -2.42
CA ALA A 536 13.62 -22.79 -2.26
C ALA A 536 13.34 -24.16 -2.92
N SER A 537 14.28 -25.10 -2.81
CA SER A 537 14.21 -26.40 -3.48
C SER A 537 14.97 -27.47 -2.71
N MET A 538 14.89 -28.73 -3.18
CA MET A 538 15.66 -29.85 -2.61
C MET A 538 17.17 -29.68 -2.74
N PRO A 539 17.98 -30.31 -1.86
CA PRO A 539 19.44 -30.30 -1.97
C PRO A 539 19.89 -30.99 -3.26
N ASP A 540 20.97 -30.50 -3.85
CA ASP A 540 21.60 -31.14 -4.99
C ASP A 540 22.48 -32.33 -4.58
N ASP A 541 22.97 -33.07 -5.56
CA ASP A 541 23.73 -34.30 -5.32
C ASP A 541 25.03 -34.03 -4.53
N ASP A 542 25.62 -32.84 -4.64
CA ASP A 542 26.81 -32.45 -3.86
C ASP A 542 26.49 -32.25 -2.38
N LEU A 543 25.41 -31.53 -2.05
CA LEU A 543 24.95 -31.41 -0.66
C LEU A 543 24.57 -32.77 -0.08
N LEU A 544 23.83 -33.60 -0.82
CA LEU A 544 23.43 -34.94 -0.36
C LEU A 544 24.65 -35.84 -0.12
N ARG A 545 25.69 -35.73 -0.97
CA ARG A 545 26.95 -36.48 -0.81
C ARG A 545 27.74 -36.01 0.42
N LEU A 546 27.80 -34.70 0.67
CA LEU A 546 28.45 -34.14 1.87
C LEU A 546 27.68 -34.53 3.14
N ALA A 547 26.36 -34.54 3.07
CA ALA A 547 25.50 -34.99 4.16
C ALA A 547 25.69 -36.48 4.46
N ALA A 548 25.73 -37.33 3.44
CA ALA A 548 26.05 -38.75 3.58
C ALA A 548 27.43 -39.00 4.21
N GLY A 549 28.38 -38.10 3.97
CA GLY A 549 29.73 -38.15 4.53
C GLY A 549 29.89 -37.54 5.92
N GLY A 550 28.85 -36.90 6.48
CA GLY A 550 28.90 -36.21 7.78
C GLY A 550 29.84 -35.00 7.82
N LYS A 551 30.04 -34.32 6.68
CA LYS A 551 31.03 -33.24 6.52
C LYS A 551 30.44 -31.83 6.50
N LEU A 552 29.12 -31.71 6.36
CA LEU A 552 28.48 -30.41 6.09
C LEU A 552 28.55 -29.48 7.31
N HIS A 553 28.74 -30.07 8.48
CA HIS A 553 28.98 -29.40 9.74
C HIS A 553 30.39 -28.85 9.95
N GLU A 554 31.34 -29.15 9.07
CA GLU A 554 32.69 -28.56 9.10
C GLU A 554 32.59 -27.11 8.59
N PRO A 555 33.00 -26.07 9.36
CA PRO A 555 32.75 -24.67 8.99
C PRO A 555 33.25 -24.29 7.59
N GLN A 556 34.44 -24.76 7.19
CA GLN A 556 34.99 -24.48 5.87
C GLN A 556 34.18 -25.13 4.74
N VAL A 557 33.65 -26.34 4.97
CA VAL A 557 32.80 -27.03 4.00
C VAL A 557 31.45 -26.33 3.90
N LEU A 558 30.85 -25.98 5.05
CA LEU A 558 29.57 -25.28 5.12
C LEU A 558 29.62 -23.96 4.35
N TYR A 559 30.57 -23.09 4.68
CA TYR A 559 30.72 -21.79 4.04
C TYR A 559 31.08 -21.92 2.55
N GLY A 560 31.92 -22.89 2.19
CA GLY A 560 32.20 -23.19 0.79
C GLY A 560 30.96 -23.64 0.00
N GLN A 561 30.04 -24.38 0.64
CA GLN A 561 28.75 -24.73 0.01
C GLN A 561 27.81 -23.53 -0.09
N VAL A 562 27.73 -22.68 0.94
CA VAL A 562 26.94 -21.44 0.87
C VAL A 562 27.38 -20.58 -0.31
N GLU A 563 28.68 -20.33 -0.47
CA GLU A 563 29.21 -19.54 -1.60
C GLU A 563 28.87 -20.17 -2.95
N ARG A 564 29.10 -21.48 -3.10
CA ARG A 564 28.74 -22.22 -4.32
C ARG A 564 27.25 -22.08 -4.65
N MET A 565 26.40 -22.13 -3.63
CA MET A 565 24.94 -22.05 -3.80
C MET A 565 24.50 -20.64 -4.15
N LEU A 566 25.13 -19.61 -3.59
CA LEU A 566 24.86 -18.21 -3.91
C LEU A 566 25.28 -17.85 -5.34
N ASP A 567 26.33 -18.50 -5.86
CA ASP A 567 26.80 -18.33 -7.24
C ASP A 567 25.96 -19.14 -8.27
N ASP A 568 25.12 -20.08 -7.81
CA ASP A 568 24.20 -20.83 -8.68
C ASP A 568 22.97 -19.97 -9.07
N PRO A 569 22.49 -20.01 -10.33
CA PRO A 569 21.30 -19.26 -10.75
C PRO A 569 20.04 -19.48 -9.91
N LYS A 570 19.93 -20.62 -9.21
CA LYS A 570 18.83 -20.87 -8.28
C LYS A 570 18.80 -19.92 -7.08
N SER A 571 19.90 -19.27 -6.73
CA SER A 571 19.93 -18.27 -5.65
C SER A 571 19.06 -17.04 -5.92
N ARG A 572 18.62 -16.85 -7.18
CA ARG A 572 17.68 -15.80 -7.56
C ARG A 572 16.36 -15.84 -6.81
N THR A 573 16.00 -16.98 -6.21
CA THR A 573 14.84 -17.09 -5.32
C THR A 573 14.93 -16.17 -4.11
N LEU A 574 16.14 -15.73 -3.70
CA LEU A 574 16.29 -14.72 -2.66
C LEU A 574 15.66 -13.38 -3.04
N GLY A 575 15.77 -12.96 -4.31
CA GLY A 575 15.06 -11.79 -4.83
C GLY A 575 13.62 -12.09 -5.19
N GLU A 576 13.37 -13.21 -5.86
CA GLU A 576 12.06 -13.56 -6.44
C GLU A 576 11.03 -13.99 -5.39
N LEU A 577 11.46 -14.58 -4.27
CA LEU A 577 10.57 -15.05 -3.20
C LEU A 577 10.81 -14.29 -1.89
N PHE A 578 12.04 -14.31 -1.36
CA PHE A 578 12.32 -13.71 -0.06
C PHE A 578 12.11 -12.19 -0.07
N ALA A 579 12.82 -11.45 -0.93
CA ALA A 579 12.68 -10.00 -1.00
C ALA A 579 11.27 -9.59 -1.46
N ALA A 580 10.67 -10.35 -2.38
CA ALA A 580 9.31 -10.11 -2.87
C ALA A 580 8.25 -10.15 -1.76
N GLN A 581 8.36 -11.12 -0.84
CA GLN A 581 7.45 -11.26 0.29
C GLN A 581 7.79 -10.29 1.42
N TRP A 582 9.07 -10.09 1.73
CA TRP A 582 9.52 -9.14 2.75
C TRP A 582 9.04 -7.71 2.42
N LEU A 583 9.32 -7.26 1.20
CA LEU A 583 9.07 -5.91 0.71
C LEU A 583 7.73 -5.78 -0.01
N ARG A 584 6.89 -6.82 0.04
CA ARG A 584 5.50 -6.84 -0.45
C ARG A 584 5.30 -6.59 -1.95
N PHE A 585 6.35 -6.54 -2.76
CA PHE A 585 6.17 -6.43 -4.22
C PHE A 585 5.59 -7.70 -4.87
N ALA A 586 5.54 -8.82 -4.14
CA ALA A 586 4.74 -9.99 -4.53
C ALA A 586 3.23 -9.70 -4.61
N ASP A 587 2.73 -8.68 -3.89
CA ASP A 587 1.31 -8.30 -3.93
C ASP A 587 0.93 -7.47 -5.15
N LEU A 588 1.87 -7.14 -6.05
CA LEU A 588 1.60 -6.24 -7.18
C LEU A 588 0.48 -6.76 -8.10
N ASP A 589 0.33 -8.08 -8.23
CA ASP A 589 -0.75 -8.70 -9.02
C ASP A 589 -2.15 -8.46 -8.41
N ARG A 590 -2.21 -8.11 -7.12
CA ARG A 590 -3.46 -7.78 -6.40
C ARG A 590 -3.84 -6.31 -6.54
N VAL A 591 -2.93 -5.46 -7.02
CA VAL A 591 -3.23 -4.04 -7.24
C VAL A 591 -4.22 -3.94 -8.39
N GLN A 592 -5.34 -3.25 -8.16
CA GLN A 592 -6.33 -3.02 -9.20
C GLN A 592 -5.77 -2.06 -10.25
N ARG A 593 -5.77 -2.50 -11.50
CA ARG A 593 -5.14 -1.78 -12.61
C ARG A 593 -6.11 -1.02 -13.49
N ASP A 594 -7.41 -1.32 -13.40
CA ASP A 594 -8.46 -0.91 -14.34
C ASP A 594 -7.94 -0.73 -15.78
N GLN A 595 -7.92 -1.83 -16.55
CA GLN A 595 -7.36 -1.83 -17.89
C GLN A 595 -8.11 -0.90 -18.86
N ILE A 596 -9.33 -0.46 -18.53
CA ILE A 596 -10.09 0.49 -19.33
C ILE A 596 -9.47 1.88 -19.15
N ASP A 597 -9.24 2.30 -17.91
CA ASP A 597 -8.72 3.63 -17.60
C ASP A 597 -7.18 3.70 -17.74
N ASN A 598 -6.48 2.56 -17.60
CA ASN A 598 -5.02 2.49 -17.66
C ASN A 598 -4.52 1.38 -18.62
N PRO A 599 -4.75 1.52 -19.94
CA PRO A 599 -4.35 0.52 -20.93
C PRO A 599 -2.83 0.27 -20.99
N TRP A 600 -2.04 1.19 -20.46
CA TRP A 600 -0.58 1.08 -20.36
C TRP A 600 -0.10 0.17 -19.21
N ALA A 601 -0.96 -0.22 -18.25
CA ALA A 601 -0.61 -1.07 -17.11
C ALA A 601 -0.70 -2.58 -17.45
N THR A 602 0.05 -2.97 -18.48
CA THR A 602 0.08 -4.34 -19.04
C THR A 602 0.60 -5.38 -18.03
N ASP A 603 0.27 -6.66 -18.23
CA ASP A 603 0.85 -7.75 -17.43
C ASP A 603 2.38 -7.84 -17.59
N SER A 604 2.91 -7.51 -18.79
CA SER A 604 4.36 -7.50 -19.04
C SER A 604 5.09 -6.38 -18.31
N LEU A 605 4.47 -5.19 -18.19
CA LEU A 605 5.03 -4.09 -17.41
C LEU A 605 5.04 -4.45 -15.92
N VAL A 606 3.96 -5.01 -15.39
CA VAL A 606 3.86 -5.47 -13.99
C VAL A 606 4.93 -6.52 -13.69
N ALA A 607 5.09 -7.51 -14.56
CA ALA A 607 6.15 -8.52 -14.44
C ALA A 607 7.54 -7.87 -14.46
N ALA A 608 7.78 -6.87 -15.32
CA ALA A 608 9.04 -6.13 -15.37
C ALA A 608 9.30 -5.33 -14.07
N MET A 609 8.27 -4.74 -13.44
CA MET A 609 8.39 -4.03 -12.16
C MET A 609 8.74 -4.95 -10.99
N GLN A 610 8.16 -6.16 -10.94
CA GLN A 610 8.53 -7.18 -9.96
C GLN A 610 9.96 -7.68 -10.22
N GLN A 611 10.29 -7.94 -11.48
CA GLN A 611 11.61 -8.41 -11.89
C GLN A 611 12.70 -7.38 -11.59
N GLU A 612 12.44 -6.07 -11.76
CA GLU A 612 13.34 -4.99 -11.38
C GLU A 612 13.76 -5.12 -9.91
N SER A 613 12.79 -5.18 -9.00
CA SER A 613 13.01 -5.28 -7.56
C SER A 613 13.74 -6.56 -7.16
N ALA A 614 13.34 -7.70 -7.73
CA ALA A 614 14.01 -8.97 -7.50
C ALA A 614 15.47 -8.94 -8.00
N MET A 615 15.72 -8.36 -9.19
CA MET A 615 17.05 -8.28 -9.77
C MET A 615 17.97 -7.33 -9.00
N LEU A 616 17.46 -6.22 -8.46
CA LEU A 616 18.24 -5.36 -7.56
C LEU A 616 18.74 -6.18 -6.38
N PHE A 617 17.84 -6.82 -5.62
CA PHE A 617 18.22 -7.60 -4.45
C PHE A 617 19.22 -8.72 -4.78
N ASN A 618 18.94 -9.48 -5.86
CA ASN A 618 19.82 -10.54 -6.35
C ASN A 618 21.22 -10.01 -6.74
N ALA A 619 21.29 -8.84 -7.37
CA ALA A 619 22.56 -8.23 -7.72
C ALA A 619 23.38 -7.81 -6.49
N LEU A 620 22.71 -7.30 -5.44
CA LEU A 620 23.38 -6.94 -4.18
C LEU A 620 23.94 -8.18 -3.48
N VAL A 621 23.17 -9.29 -3.41
CA VAL A 621 23.67 -10.56 -2.85
C VAL A 621 24.82 -11.12 -3.69
N ALA A 622 24.68 -11.16 -5.02
CA ALA A 622 25.67 -11.70 -5.92
C ALA A 622 27.02 -10.95 -5.83
N LYS A 623 26.98 -9.62 -5.71
CA LYS A 623 28.18 -8.76 -5.58
C LYS A 623 28.66 -8.60 -4.13
N ASN A 624 27.97 -9.20 -3.16
CA ASN A 624 28.22 -9.03 -1.73
C ASN A 624 28.25 -7.55 -1.29
N GLU A 625 27.29 -6.77 -1.80
CA GLU A 625 27.13 -5.36 -1.47
C GLU A 625 26.59 -5.20 -0.04
N PRO A 626 26.88 -4.06 0.62
CA PRO A 626 26.22 -3.71 1.88
C PRO A 626 24.73 -3.48 1.66
N ILE A 627 23.90 -3.86 2.65
CA ILE A 627 22.44 -3.69 2.59
C ILE A 627 22.02 -2.22 2.40
N ASP A 628 22.87 -1.27 2.76
CA ASP A 628 22.74 0.17 2.54
C ASP A 628 22.38 0.48 1.07
N ARG A 629 22.95 -0.29 0.11
CA ARG A 629 22.67 -0.18 -1.33
C ARG A 629 21.24 -0.53 -1.71
N LEU A 630 20.48 -1.22 -0.86
CA LEU A 630 19.05 -1.41 -1.06
C LEU A 630 18.31 -0.07 -1.08
N LEU A 631 18.82 0.94 -0.36
CA LEU A 631 18.19 2.27 -0.24
C LEU A 631 18.78 3.29 -1.19
N ASP A 632 20.10 3.29 -1.37
CA ASP A 632 20.79 4.37 -2.10
C ASP A 632 21.38 3.95 -3.46
N ALA A 633 21.03 2.76 -3.98
CA ALA A 633 21.49 2.32 -5.30
C ALA A 633 21.18 3.38 -6.38
N ASP A 634 22.21 3.73 -7.14
CA ASP A 634 22.20 4.66 -8.26
C ASP A 634 22.12 3.92 -9.61
N PHE A 635 21.63 2.69 -9.58
CA PHE A 635 21.37 1.85 -10.74
C PHE A 635 20.12 1.00 -10.50
N THR A 636 19.50 0.52 -11.58
CA THR A 636 18.41 -0.46 -11.52
C THR A 636 18.43 -1.36 -12.77
N PHE A 637 17.49 -2.28 -12.89
CA PHE A 637 17.31 -3.18 -14.03
C PHE A 637 16.01 -2.87 -14.76
N VAL A 638 16.07 -2.57 -16.05
CA VAL A 638 14.88 -2.29 -16.87
C VAL A 638 14.95 -2.98 -18.23
N ASN A 639 13.79 -3.35 -18.76
CA ASN A 639 13.59 -3.65 -20.18
C ASN A 639 13.02 -2.41 -20.90
N GLU A 640 12.70 -2.52 -22.19
CA GLU A 640 12.20 -1.36 -22.95
C GLU A 640 10.89 -0.78 -22.39
N GLU A 641 9.95 -1.64 -22.00
CA GLU A 641 8.63 -1.21 -21.52
C GLU A 641 8.74 -0.44 -20.19
N LEU A 642 9.48 -0.98 -19.22
CA LEU A 642 9.72 -0.31 -17.95
C LEU A 642 10.60 0.95 -18.11
N ALA A 643 11.56 0.93 -19.03
CA ALA A 643 12.36 2.12 -19.34
C ALA A 643 11.49 3.26 -19.88
N LYS A 644 10.53 2.98 -20.78
CA LYS A 644 9.54 3.96 -21.26
C LYS A 644 8.70 4.50 -20.10
N HIS A 645 8.20 3.62 -19.23
CA HIS A 645 7.45 4.00 -18.04
C HIS A 645 8.24 4.93 -17.10
N TYR A 646 9.56 4.77 -17.03
CA TYR A 646 10.46 5.62 -16.26
C TYR A 646 11.04 6.81 -17.03
N SER A 647 10.69 7.00 -18.30
CA SER A 647 11.30 8.00 -19.18
C SER A 647 12.83 7.85 -19.33
N LEU A 648 13.34 6.62 -19.22
CA LEU A 648 14.74 6.27 -19.44
C LEU A 648 15.00 6.00 -20.93
N ARG A 649 16.00 6.67 -21.50
CA ARG A 649 16.39 6.52 -22.92
C ARG A 649 17.43 5.41 -23.10
N GLY A 650 17.51 4.85 -24.31
CA GLY A 650 18.61 3.95 -24.72
C GLY A 650 18.42 2.46 -24.40
N VAL A 651 17.22 2.05 -23.95
CA VAL A 651 16.87 0.65 -23.69
C VAL A 651 15.90 0.16 -24.76
N ARG A 652 16.15 -1.02 -25.34
CA ARG A 652 15.35 -1.64 -26.42
C ARG A 652 15.21 -3.15 -26.26
N GLY A 653 14.04 -3.71 -26.49
CA GLY A 653 13.71 -5.13 -26.34
C GLY A 653 13.34 -5.57 -24.92
N GLU A 654 12.86 -6.80 -24.81
CA GLU A 654 12.24 -7.38 -23.60
C GLU A 654 13.23 -7.75 -22.49
N LYS A 655 14.54 -7.85 -22.80
CA LYS A 655 15.56 -8.24 -21.83
C LYS A 655 15.86 -7.11 -20.85
N MET A 656 15.74 -7.41 -19.56
CA MET A 656 16.19 -6.58 -18.45
C MET A 656 17.70 -6.32 -18.55
N ARG A 657 18.12 -5.07 -18.33
CA ARG A 657 19.53 -4.67 -18.26
C ARG A 657 19.77 -3.64 -17.19
N GLN A 658 20.97 -3.66 -16.63
CA GLN A 658 21.39 -2.66 -15.65
C GLN A 658 21.53 -1.29 -16.34
N VAL A 659 20.95 -0.26 -15.75
CA VAL A 659 21.03 1.15 -16.19
C VAL A 659 21.37 2.05 -15.01
N SER A 660 21.98 3.20 -15.27
CA SER A 660 22.25 4.20 -14.24
C SER A 660 21.00 5.05 -13.96
N LEU A 661 20.80 5.37 -12.67
CA LEU A 661 19.76 6.27 -12.17
C LEU A 661 20.30 7.66 -11.79
N GLN A 662 21.61 7.93 -11.96
CA GLN A 662 22.24 9.17 -11.49
C GLN A 662 21.53 10.44 -11.97
N ALA A 663 21.06 10.45 -13.23
CA ALA A 663 20.32 11.56 -13.84
C ALA A 663 18.82 11.57 -13.54
N THR A 664 18.36 10.77 -12.56
CA THR A 664 16.96 10.64 -12.20
C THR A 664 16.75 10.86 -10.70
N PRO A 665 15.53 11.20 -10.27
CA PRO A 665 15.17 11.30 -8.85
C PRO A 665 15.02 9.95 -8.14
N ARG A 666 15.09 8.83 -8.87
CA ARG A 666 14.97 7.48 -8.31
C ARG A 666 16.26 7.04 -7.61
N ARG A 667 16.13 6.43 -6.44
CA ARG A 667 17.22 5.77 -5.71
C ARG A 667 16.69 4.54 -5.00
N GLY A 668 17.47 3.46 -5.06
CA GLY A 668 17.18 2.20 -4.39
C GLY A 668 15.77 1.65 -4.59
N ILE A 669 15.37 0.76 -3.68
CA ILE A 669 14.12 0.03 -3.75
C ILE A 669 12.88 0.92 -3.60
N LEU A 670 13.00 2.02 -2.84
CA LEU A 670 11.91 2.98 -2.63
C LEU A 670 11.52 3.72 -3.92
N GLY A 671 12.43 3.79 -4.89
CA GLY A 671 12.19 4.38 -6.21
C GLY A 671 11.58 3.43 -7.23
N HIS A 672 11.37 2.16 -6.91
CA HIS A 672 10.82 1.17 -7.84
C HIS A 672 9.29 1.27 -7.92
N ALA A 673 8.74 1.17 -9.13
CA ALA A 673 7.30 1.24 -9.34
C ALA A 673 6.53 0.10 -8.67
N SER A 674 7.13 -1.07 -8.49
CA SER A 674 6.48 -2.14 -7.74
C SER A 674 6.20 -1.76 -6.28
N ILE A 675 7.10 -1.02 -5.63
CA ILE A 675 6.88 -0.51 -4.26
C ILE A 675 5.87 0.64 -4.28
N LEU A 676 6.03 1.59 -5.21
CA LEU A 676 5.15 2.76 -5.31
C LEU A 676 3.70 2.37 -5.62
N ALA A 677 3.49 1.29 -6.37
CA ALA A 677 2.18 0.71 -6.68
C ALA A 677 1.53 -0.02 -5.51
N VAL A 678 2.24 -0.93 -4.82
CA VAL A 678 1.65 -1.65 -3.67
C VAL A 678 1.40 -0.75 -2.45
N THR A 679 1.96 0.46 -2.46
CA THR A 679 1.77 1.48 -1.40
C THR A 679 0.81 2.60 -1.81
N SER A 680 0.03 2.41 -2.87
CA SER A 680 -0.94 3.40 -3.37
C SER A 680 -2.32 2.78 -3.58
N PHE A 681 -3.34 3.61 -3.72
CA PHE A 681 -4.70 3.18 -4.08
C PHE A 681 -4.91 3.36 -5.60
N PRO A 682 -5.91 2.68 -6.20
CA PRO A 682 -6.28 2.92 -7.59
C PRO A 682 -6.57 4.41 -7.83
N GLY A 683 -5.85 5.02 -8.78
CA GLY A 683 -6.02 6.42 -9.16
C GLY A 683 -5.48 7.48 -8.17
N ARG A 684 -4.95 7.11 -6.99
CA ARG A 684 -4.41 8.09 -6.02
C ARG A 684 -3.23 7.59 -5.20
N THR A 685 -2.31 8.50 -4.88
CA THR A 685 -1.23 8.27 -3.91
C THR A 685 -1.76 8.33 -2.47
N SER A 686 -1.04 7.72 -1.54
CA SER A 686 -1.29 7.86 -0.10
C SER A 686 0.04 7.99 0.65
N PRO A 687 0.38 9.19 1.16
CA PRO A 687 1.55 9.38 2.02
C PRO A 687 1.51 8.48 3.26
N VAL A 688 0.33 8.26 3.84
CA VAL A 688 0.15 7.44 5.05
C VAL A 688 0.55 5.99 4.79
N VAL A 689 0.04 5.39 3.70
CA VAL A 689 0.36 3.99 3.35
C VAL A 689 1.85 3.84 2.99
N ARG A 690 2.42 4.80 2.27
CA ARG A 690 3.85 4.83 1.92
C ARG A 690 4.74 4.92 3.17
N GLY A 691 4.39 5.80 4.11
CA GLY A 691 5.11 5.96 5.37
C GLY A 691 5.00 4.74 6.29
N ASP A 692 3.79 4.16 6.44
CA ASP A 692 3.59 2.90 7.18
C ASP A 692 4.43 1.78 6.57
N TRP A 693 4.46 1.67 5.24
CA TRP A 693 5.26 0.64 4.57
C TRP A 693 6.75 0.76 4.93
N ILE A 694 7.32 1.97 4.91
CA ILE A 694 8.73 2.19 5.29
C ILE A 694 8.95 1.79 6.75
N LEU A 695 8.11 2.24 7.67
CA LEU A 695 8.23 1.93 9.09
C LEU A 695 8.09 0.42 9.36
N ARG A 696 7.10 -0.23 8.75
CA ARG A 696 6.73 -1.63 8.99
C ARG A 696 7.67 -2.62 8.31
N HIS A 697 7.92 -2.43 7.02
CA HIS A 697 8.63 -3.42 6.20
C HIS A 697 10.13 -3.17 6.21
N LEU A 698 10.57 -1.92 6.10
CA LEU A 698 11.98 -1.58 6.01
C LEU A 698 12.64 -1.38 7.39
N LEU A 699 12.01 -0.61 8.28
CA LEU A 699 12.61 -0.25 9.58
C LEU A 699 12.20 -1.20 10.73
N GLY A 700 11.13 -1.98 10.57
CA GLY A 700 10.68 -2.89 11.63
C GLY A 700 10.11 -2.17 12.87
N THR A 701 9.69 -0.91 12.71
CA THR A 701 9.07 -0.07 13.74
C THR A 701 7.63 0.30 13.33
N PRO A 702 6.73 -0.67 13.10
CA PRO A 702 5.39 -0.38 12.61
C PRO A 702 4.64 0.57 13.55
N PRO A 703 3.86 1.52 13.01
CA PRO A 703 2.95 2.30 13.83
C PRO A 703 1.89 1.39 14.47
N PRO A 704 1.27 1.81 15.58
CA PRO A 704 0.16 1.07 16.18
C PRO A 704 -1.03 0.99 15.20
N PRO A 705 -1.92 -0.01 15.36
CA PRO A 705 -3.14 -0.07 14.56
C PRO A 705 -3.97 1.22 14.78
N PRO A 706 -4.66 1.71 13.74
CA PRO A 706 -5.51 2.89 13.88
C PRO A 706 -6.66 2.61 14.87
N PRO A 707 -7.17 3.64 15.57
CA PRO A 707 -8.35 3.50 16.42
C PRO A 707 -9.56 2.98 15.61
N PRO A 708 -10.45 2.16 16.21
CA PRO A 708 -11.68 1.73 15.55
C PRO A 708 -12.54 2.93 15.14
N ASN A 709 -13.14 2.86 13.94
CA ASN A 709 -14.10 3.85 13.42
C ASN A 709 -13.58 5.28 13.19
N VAL A 710 -12.26 5.47 13.05
CA VAL A 710 -11.68 6.77 12.64
C VAL A 710 -11.27 6.68 11.17
N SER A 711 -11.89 7.50 10.31
CA SER A 711 -11.51 7.64 8.90
C SER A 711 -10.20 8.44 8.75
N GLU A 712 -9.49 8.25 7.62
CA GLU A 712 -8.25 9.00 7.28
C GLU A 712 -8.50 10.51 7.27
N PHE A 713 -9.70 10.92 6.84
CA PHE A 713 -10.18 12.31 6.83
C PHE A 713 -11.66 12.34 7.23
N SER A 714 -12.17 13.46 7.74
CA SER A 714 -13.62 13.70 7.73
C SER A 714 -14.11 13.77 6.29
N ASP A 715 -15.37 13.42 6.03
CA ASP A 715 -15.95 13.41 4.67
C ASP A 715 -15.73 14.76 3.96
N ARG A 716 -15.88 15.86 4.71
CA ARG A 716 -15.66 17.22 4.23
C ARG A 716 -14.21 17.55 3.83
N ILE A 717 -13.21 17.05 4.57
CA ILE A 717 -11.79 17.21 4.17
C ILE A 717 -11.45 16.27 3.00
N ALA A 718 -12.02 15.06 3.00
CA ALA A 718 -11.82 14.08 1.93
C ALA A 718 -12.33 14.63 0.58
N GLU A 719 -13.53 15.19 0.57
CA GLU A 719 -14.22 15.72 -0.62
C GLU A 719 -13.71 17.09 -1.08
N ASN A 720 -12.94 17.79 -0.25
CA ASN A 720 -12.37 19.07 -0.63
C ASN A 720 -11.29 18.89 -1.70
N GLU A 721 -11.66 19.10 -2.95
CA GLU A 721 -10.74 19.01 -4.08
C GLU A 721 -9.68 20.11 -4.06
N GLY A 722 -9.92 21.26 -3.41
CA GLY A 722 -8.98 22.37 -3.36
C GLY A 722 -7.75 22.14 -2.47
N LEU A 723 -7.72 21.06 -1.67
CA LEU A 723 -6.61 20.73 -0.79
C LEU A 723 -5.71 19.64 -1.38
N SER A 724 -4.40 19.86 -1.33
CA SER A 724 -3.40 18.81 -1.56
C SER A 724 -3.48 17.72 -0.47
N GLN A 725 -3.02 16.50 -0.77
CA GLN A 725 -3.00 15.43 0.23
C GLN A 725 -2.17 15.80 1.46
N ARG A 726 -1.11 16.58 1.27
CA ARG A 726 -0.31 17.12 2.37
C ARG A 726 -1.14 18.03 3.27
N GLN A 727 -1.84 19.01 2.70
CA GLN A 727 -2.69 19.92 3.47
C GLN A 727 -3.80 19.17 4.21
N LYS A 728 -4.42 18.16 3.57
CA LYS A 728 -5.42 17.29 4.23
C LYS A 728 -4.82 16.59 5.45
N LEU A 729 -3.61 16.06 5.34
CA LEU A 729 -2.92 15.39 6.44
C LEU A 729 -2.42 16.36 7.52
N GLU A 730 -1.98 17.55 7.16
CA GLU A 730 -1.61 18.60 8.11
C GLU A 730 -2.82 19.05 8.94
N LEU A 731 -4.00 19.16 8.32
CA LEU A 731 -5.27 19.38 9.02
C LEU A 731 -5.63 18.19 9.91
N HIS A 732 -5.50 16.94 9.43
CA HIS A 732 -5.73 15.73 10.23
C HIS A 732 -4.81 15.69 11.47
N ARG A 733 -3.55 16.11 11.31
CA ARG A 733 -2.54 16.19 12.36
C ARG A 733 -2.78 17.31 13.37
N SER A 734 -3.79 18.16 13.20
CA SER A 734 -4.18 19.14 14.22
C SER A 734 -4.71 18.49 15.50
N ASN A 735 -5.18 17.24 15.42
CA ASN A 735 -5.56 16.45 16.59
C ASN A 735 -4.32 15.89 17.31
N PRO A 736 -4.11 16.18 18.61
CA PRO A 736 -2.98 15.64 19.37
C PRO A 736 -2.84 14.11 19.31
N ASN A 737 -3.96 13.38 19.28
CA ASN A 737 -3.97 11.91 19.24
C ASN A 737 -3.47 11.37 17.89
N CYS A 738 -3.77 12.07 16.79
CA CYS A 738 -3.34 11.68 15.46
C CYS A 738 -1.88 12.11 15.20
N TYR A 739 -1.49 13.29 15.69
CA TYR A 739 -0.15 13.86 15.50
C TYR A 739 0.97 12.92 15.96
N ALA A 740 0.77 12.22 17.08
CA ALA A 740 1.82 11.43 17.70
C ALA A 740 2.33 10.26 16.81
N CYS A 741 1.44 9.65 16.02
CA CYS A 741 1.81 8.64 15.03
C CYS A 741 2.16 9.28 13.67
N HIS A 742 1.32 10.20 13.19
CA HIS A 742 1.47 10.80 11.86
C HIS A 742 2.71 11.70 11.72
N SER A 743 3.26 12.21 12.82
CA SER A 743 4.57 12.89 12.83
C SER A 743 5.73 11.99 12.39
N GLN A 744 5.59 10.67 12.49
CA GLN A 744 6.60 9.69 12.04
C GLN A 744 6.25 9.10 10.66
N ILE A 745 4.96 8.95 10.37
CA ILE A 745 4.46 8.32 9.14
C ILE A 745 4.53 9.29 7.96
N ASP A 746 3.85 10.43 8.08
CA ASP A 746 3.57 11.31 6.95
C ASP A 746 4.83 11.90 6.31
N PRO A 747 5.86 12.34 7.06
CA PRO A 747 7.09 12.86 6.44
C PRO A 747 7.78 11.87 5.51
N LEU A 748 7.78 10.58 5.86
CA LEU A 748 8.35 9.52 5.02
C LEU A 748 7.54 9.34 3.73
N GLY A 749 6.22 9.44 3.82
CA GLY A 749 5.31 9.40 2.67
C GLY A 749 5.43 10.60 1.75
N PHE A 750 5.56 11.82 2.30
CA PHE A 750 5.69 13.06 1.52
C PHE A 750 6.89 13.06 0.59
N ALA A 751 8.01 12.47 1.01
CA ALA A 751 9.20 12.30 0.16
C ALA A 751 8.93 11.53 -1.15
N LEU A 752 7.89 10.70 -1.17
CA LEU A 752 7.53 9.86 -2.29
C LEU A 752 6.43 10.47 -3.16
N GLU A 753 5.82 11.59 -2.78
CA GLU A 753 4.68 12.18 -3.50
C GLU A 753 5.02 12.76 -4.88
N GLU A 754 6.31 12.94 -5.18
CA GLU A 754 6.77 13.21 -6.56
C GLU A 754 6.67 11.98 -7.47
N PHE A 755 6.19 10.85 -6.95
CA PHE A 755 5.86 9.66 -7.73
C PHE A 755 4.37 9.36 -7.68
N GLU A 756 3.78 9.17 -8.85
CA GLU A 756 2.38 8.76 -8.99
C GLU A 756 2.12 7.37 -8.41
N TRP A 757 0.84 6.99 -8.37
CA TRP A 757 0.40 5.73 -7.77
C TRP A 757 0.99 4.50 -8.45
N PHE A 758 1.34 4.54 -9.74
CA PHE A 758 2.07 3.46 -10.44
C PHE A 758 3.55 3.76 -10.66
N GLY A 759 4.07 4.72 -9.91
CA GLY A 759 5.49 5.01 -9.81
C GLY A 759 6.07 5.86 -10.94
N ARG A 760 5.29 6.48 -11.84
CA ARG A 760 5.80 7.50 -12.76
C ARG A 760 6.24 8.74 -11.98
N TYR A 761 7.31 9.39 -12.42
CA TYR A 761 7.77 10.61 -11.77
C TYR A 761 6.92 11.81 -12.22
N ARG A 762 6.40 12.56 -11.26
CA ARG A 762 5.57 13.74 -11.44
C ARG A 762 5.91 14.79 -10.38
N PRO A 763 6.68 15.84 -10.72
CA PRO A 763 7.08 16.89 -9.76
C PRO A 763 6.00 17.96 -9.52
N ARG A 764 4.93 17.97 -10.32
CA ARG A 764 3.85 18.96 -10.25
C ARG A 764 2.47 18.31 -10.29
N ARG A 765 1.51 18.83 -9.54
CA ARG A 765 0.10 18.38 -9.59
C ARG A 765 -0.78 19.61 -9.66
N ARG A 766 -1.66 19.68 -10.67
CA ARG A 766 -2.54 20.85 -10.93
C ARG A 766 -1.74 22.16 -11.00
N GLY A 767 -0.69 22.19 -11.83
CA GLY A 767 0.17 23.37 -11.98
C GLY A 767 1.14 23.64 -10.83
N GLU A 768 0.85 23.21 -9.60
CA GLU A 768 1.67 23.46 -8.41
C GLU A 768 2.80 22.44 -8.25
N ARG A 769 3.95 22.89 -7.71
CA ARG A 769 5.05 21.99 -7.34
C ARG A 769 4.68 21.19 -6.10
N ILE A 770 4.93 19.88 -6.13
CA ILE A 770 4.68 19.01 -4.98
C ILE A 770 5.71 19.32 -3.88
N ASP A 771 5.23 19.59 -2.67
CA ASP A 771 6.09 19.72 -1.50
C ASP A 771 6.45 18.34 -0.92
N ALA A 772 7.61 17.83 -1.36
CA ALA A 772 8.18 16.58 -0.91
C ALA A 772 9.15 16.71 0.29
N THR A 773 9.07 17.82 1.03
CA THR A 773 9.89 17.99 2.24
C THR A 773 9.37 17.14 3.39
N GLY A 774 10.28 16.58 4.19
CA GLY A 774 9.96 15.86 5.41
C GLY A 774 11.03 16.02 6.47
N LYS A 775 10.67 15.69 7.71
CA LYS A 775 11.54 15.77 8.88
C LYS A 775 11.38 14.51 9.74
N LEU A 776 12.49 13.88 10.10
CA LEU A 776 12.53 12.76 11.03
C LEU A 776 12.44 13.25 12.50
N PRO A 777 12.05 12.37 13.45
CA PRO A 777 11.97 12.71 14.87
C PRO A 777 13.26 13.28 15.46
N ASN A 778 14.42 12.78 15.02
CA ASN A 778 15.75 13.24 15.45
C ASN A 778 16.10 14.67 14.96
N GLY A 779 15.27 15.28 14.11
CA GLY A 779 15.48 16.61 13.58
C GLY A 779 15.97 16.68 12.14
N SER A 780 16.47 15.57 11.57
CA SER A 780 16.99 15.50 10.21
C SER A 780 15.90 15.85 9.19
N GLN A 781 16.23 16.72 8.23
CA GLN A 781 15.33 17.16 7.16
C GLN A 781 15.79 16.58 5.83
N PHE A 782 14.83 16.31 4.94
CA PHE A 782 15.08 15.81 3.59
C PHE A 782 14.05 16.37 2.61
N HIS A 783 14.44 16.46 1.34
CA HIS A 783 13.57 16.79 0.23
C HIS A 783 13.55 15.67 -0.83
N GLY A 784 12.37 15.07 -1.02
CA GLY A 784 12.17 14.00 -1.99
C GLY A 784 12.87 12.69 -1.63
N LEU A 785 12.75 11.72 -2.55
CA LEU A 785 13.22 10.34 -2.32
C LEU A 785 14.74 10.23 -2.14
N ALA A 786 15.53 10.97 -2.93
CA ALA A 786 16.98 10.83 -2.93
C ALA A 786 17.60 11.23 -1.57
N GLU A 787 17.17 12.37 -1.01
CA GLU A 787 17.62 12.81 0.31
C GLU A 787 17.02 11.98 1.45
N LEU A 788 15.77 11.50 1.30
CA LEU A 788 15.20 10.53 2.24
C LEU A 788 16.09 9.28 2.34
N SER A 789 16.48 8.71 1.20
CA SER A 789 17.30 7.50 1.15
C SER A 789 18.66 7.72 1.84
N GLN A 790 19.31 8.86 1.58
CA GLN A 790 20.56 9.23 2.25
C GLN A 790 20.37 9.41 3.76
N THR A 791 19.26 10.01 4.19
CA THR A 791 18.94 10.22 5.60
C THR A 791 18.71 8.88 6.31
N LEU A 792 17.99 7.95 5.68
CA LEU A 792 17.78 6.60 6.25
C LEU A 792 19.10 5.83 6.37
N VAL A 793 20.00 5.95 5.38
CA VAL A 793 21.34 5.35 5.44
C VAL A 793 22.20 5.96 6.54
N ALA A 794 22.10 7.27 6.76
CA ALA A 794 22.85 7.96 7.81
C ALA A 794 22.33 7.64 9.22
N ASP A 795 21.00 7.66 9.40
CA ASP A 795 20.40 7.76 10.73
C ASP A 795 19.69 6.48 11.20
N ARG A 796 19.30 5.57 10.30
CA ARG A 796 18.35 4.48 10.58
C ARG A 796 18.82 3.08 10.17
N MET A 797 20.09 2.90 9.84
CA MET A 797 20.60 1.60 9.38
C MET A 797 20.60 0.49 10.44
N ASP A 798 20.62 0.83 11.73
CA ASP A 798 20.49 -0.18 12.78
C ASP A 798 19.10 -0.83 12.79
N ASP A 799 18.06 -0.05 12.56
CA ASP A 799 16.68 -0.55 12.40
C ASP A 799 16.56 -1.45 11.16
N VAL A 800 17.13 -1.01 10.03
CA VAL A 800 17.20 -1.82 8.79
C VAL A 800 17.95 -3.12 9.03
N ALA A 801 19.07 -3.09 9.76
CA ALA A 801 19.87 -4.28 10.02
C ALA A 801 19.12 -5.30 10.89
N VAL A 802 18.46 -4.84 11.96
CA VAL A 802 17.63 -5.69 12.82
C VAL A 802 16.46 -6.27 12.03
N GLN A 803 15.76 -5.45 11.26
CA GLN A 803 14.60 -5.90 10.46
C GLN A 803 15.02 -6.91 9.38
N ALA A 804 16.07 -6.63 8.61
CA ALA A 804 16.59 -7.52 7.59
C ALA A 804 17.01 -8.87 8.19
N THR A 805 17.70 -8.84 9.34
CA THR A 805 18.09 -10.06 10.07
C THR A 805 16.87 -10.86 10.50
N ARG A 806 15.87 -10.21 11.13
CA ARG A 806 14.64 -10.88 11.57
C ARG A 806 13.88 -11.51 10.42
N LYS A 807 13.76 -10.80 9.29
CA LYS A 807 13.04 -11.27 8.10
C LYS A 807 13.78 -12.43 7.44
N MET A 808 15.09 -12.31 7.23
CA MET A 808 15.87 -13.38 6.61
C MET A 808 15.98 -14.62 7.49
N LEU A 809 16.13 -14.46 8.80
CA LEU A 809 16.13 -15.59 9.75
C LEU A 809 14.77 -16.29 9.79
N ALA A 810 13.66 -15.54 9.85
CA ALA A 810 12.31 -16.13 9.79
C ALA A 810 12.09 -16.94 8.51
N TYR A 811 12.51 -16.39 7.35
CA TYR A 811 12.43 -17.08 6.07
C TYR A 811 13.32 -18.33 6.00
N ALA A 812 14.55 -18.24 6.51
CA ALA A 812 15.51 -19.34 6.52
C ALA A 812 15.03 -20.52 7.38
N LEU A 813 14.40 -20.24 8.51
CA LEU A 813 13.81 -21.26 9.39
C LEU A 813 12.48 -21.77 8.82
N GLY A 814 11.68 -20.89 8.20
CA GLY A 814 10.33 -21.22 7.75
C GLY A 814 9.32 -21.21 8.90
N ARG A 815 9.51 -20.30 9.87
CA ARG A 815 8.59 -20.09 11.00
C ARG A 815 8.67 -18.65 11.51
N GLN A 816 7.68 -18.27 12.32
CA GLN A 816 7.75 -17.01 13.06
C GLN A 816 8.88 -17.06 14.09
N LEU A 817 9.57 -15.93 14.28
CA LEU A 817 10.55 -15.77 15.36
C LEU A 817 9.85 -15.53 16.69
N GLU A 818 10.37 -16.18 17.71
CA GLU A 818 9.90 -16.16 19.09
C GLU A 818 10.88 -15.37 19.96
N TYR A 819 10.53 -15.13 21.22
CA TYR A 819 11.38 -14.34 22.13
C TYR A 819 12.79 -14.90 22.29
N TYR A 820 12.95 -16.23 22.24
CA TYR A 820 14.24 -16.90 22.38
C TYR A 820 15.14 -16.74 21.16
N ASP A 821 14.59 -16.40 19.99
CA ASP A 821 15.38 -16.20 18.77
C ASP A 821 16.12 -14.84 18.81
N GLU A 822 15.74 -13.93 19.71
CA GLU A 822 16.33 -12.60 19.81
C GLU A 822 17.82 -12.65 20.19
N ALA A 823 18.25 -13.68 20.94
CA ALA A 823 19.67 -13.92 21.21
C ALA A 823 20.48 -14.10 19.93
N SER A 824 19.96 -14.91 19.01
CA SER A 824 20.55 -15.14 17.69
C SER A 824 20.47 -13.89 16.82
N VAL A 825 19.35 -13.16 16.83
CA VAL A 825 19.21 -11.89 16.09
C VAL A 825 20.28 -10.89 16.52
N GLN A 826 20.45 -10.66 17.82
CA GLN A 826 21.46 -9.73 18.34
C GLN A 826 22.89 -10.19 18.03
N GLN A 827 23.16 -11.49 18.09
CA GLN A 827 24.46 -12.03 17.70
C GLN A 827 24.73 -11.78 16.21
N ILE A 828 23.79 -12.14 15.34
CA ILE A 828 23.90 -11.98 13.89
C ILE A 828 24.09 -10.51 13.53
N VAL A 829 23.29 -9.60 14.09
CA VAL A 829 23.41 -8.15 13.82
C VAL A 829 24.80 -7.63 14.20
N ARG A 830 25.33 -8.00 15.38
CA ARG A 830 26.66 -7.58 15.82
C ARG A 830 27.78 -8.08 14.91
N GLU A 831 27.74 -9.36 14.52
CA GLU A 831 28.73 -9.95 13.61
C GLU A 831 28.63 -9.33 12.21
N TRP A 832 27.40 -9.09 11.74
CA TRP A 832 27.13 -8.51 10.42
C TRP A 832 27.53 -7.03 10.32
N GLN A 833 27.30 -6.25 11.37
CA GLN A 833 27.78 -4.86 11.48
C GLN A 833 29.32 -4.78 11.43
N GLY A 834 30.02 -5.79 11.97
CA GLY A 834 31.48 -5.86 11.94
C GLY A 834 32.08 -6.00 10.54
N ASP A 835 31.28 -6.38 9.54
CA ASP A 835 31.67 -6.51 8.13
C ASP A 835 30.84 -5.57 7.23
N GLU A 836 30.63 -4.33 7.69
CA GLU A 836 29.97 -3.26 6.92
C GLU A 836 28.56 -3.64 6.42
N ARG A 837 27.86 -4.55 7.10
CA ARG A 837 26.52 -5.04 6.72
C ARG A 837 26.43 -5.65 5.31
N ARG A 838 27.47 -6.37 4.87
CA ARG A 838 27.49 -7.10 3.59
C ARG A 838 26.54 -8.28 3.51
N LEU A 839 25.78 -8.42 2.43
CA LEU A 839 24.66 -9.38 2.34
C LEU A 839 25.07 -10.86 2.44
N ARG A 840 26.20 -11.29 1.86
CA ARG A 840 26.66 -12.68 2.01
C ARG A 840 27.07 -12.98 3.45
N THR A 841 27.57 -11.98 4.18
CA THR A 841 27.93 -12.13 5.60
C THR A 841 26.70 -12.34 6.48
N LEU A 842 25.57 -11.66 6.20
CA LEU A 842 24.29 -11.97 6.84
C LEU A 842 23.88 -13.43 6.62
N ILE A 843 24.03 -13.93 5.40
CA ILE A 843 23.67 -15.32 5.06
C ILE A 843 24.58 -16.31 5.80
N HIS A 844 25.89 -16.07 5.84
CA HIS A 844 26.84 -16.92 6.57
C HIS A 844 26.60 -16.94 8.07
N THR A 845 26.31 -15.78 8.67
CA THR A 845 26.03 -15.66 10.11
C THR A 845 24.71 -16.34 10.48
N ILE A 846 23.67 -16.22 9.65
CA ILE A 846 22.41 -16.99 9.82
C ILE A 846 22.70 -18.50 9.77
N VAL A 847 23.39 -18.98 8.74
CA VAL A 847 23.72 -20.40 8.58
C VAL A 847 24.64 -20.92 9.70
N GLY A 848 25.52 -20.05 10.22
CA GLY A 848 26.41 -20.31 11.34
C GLY A 848 25.70 -20.33 12.70
N SER A 849 24.50 -19.77 12.80
CA SER A 849 23.79 -19.58 14.07
C SER A 849 23.31 -20.88 14.70
N ASP A 850 23.20 -20.88 16.02
CA ASP A 850 22.65 -22.00 16.79
C ASP A 850 21.19 -22.29 16.42
N THR A 851 20.37 -21.26 16.18
CA THR A 851 18.97 -21.42 15.74
C THR A 851 18.86 -22.14 14.39
N PHE A 852 19.84 -21.96 13.49
CA PHE A 852 19.85 -22.64 12.19
C PHE A 852 20.48 -24.04 12.22
N GLN A 853 21.43 -24.31 13.12
CA GLN A 853 22.11 -25.62 13.20
C GLN A 853 21.58 -26.53 14.32
N LYS A 854 20.73 -26.04 15.20
CA LYS A 854 20.17 -26.81 16.31
C LYS A 854 18.66 -26.64 16.35
N GLN A 855 18.03 -27.53 17.10
CA GLN A 855 16.62 -27.50 17.43
C GLN A 855 16.42 -28.04 18.85
N GLN A 856 15.34 -27.63 19.48
CA GLN A 856 14.97 -28.01 20.84
C GLN A 856 13.47 -28.21 20.93
N ARG A 857 13.05 -29.36 21.47
CA ARG A 857 11.64 -29.59 21.80
C ARG A 857 11.25 -28.76 23.04
N PRO A 858 10.09 -28.06 23.04
CA PRO A 858 9.63 -27.33 24.22
C PRO A 858 9.55 -28.24 25.45
N ALA A 859 9.85 -27.71 26.64
CA ALA A 859 9.61 -28.43 27.89
C ALA A 859 8.10 -28.51 28.16
N GLY A 860 7.62 -29.66 28.63
CA GLY A 860 6.23 -30.15 28.57
C GLY A 860 5.10 -29.34 29.23
N ASP A 861 5.29 -28.08 29.58
CA ASP A 861 4.23 -27.15 30.02
C ASP A 861 4.04 -25.95 29.06
N GLN A 862 4.95 -25.75 28.08
CA GLN A 862 4.82 -24.70 27.06
C GLN A 862 3.84 -25.06 25.93
N GLU A 863 3.39 -26.31 25.85
CA GLU A 863 2.37 -26.77 24.90
C GLU A 863 0.94 -26.32 25.29
N ALA A 864 0.70 -25.93 26.54
CA ALA A 864 -0.64 -25.59 27.04
C ALA A 864 -1.03 -24.11 26.85
N ASN A 865 -0.09 -23.24 26.51
CA ASN A 865 -0.27 -21.77 26.36
C ASN A 865 0.06 -21.24 24.95
N ARG A 866 0.28 -22.13 23.96
CA ARG A 866 0.40 -21.82 22.54
C ARG A 866 -0.79 -22.44 21.81
#